data_AF-A0A959CW44-F1
#
_entry.id   AF-A0A959CW44-F1
#
_cell.length_a   1.000
_cell.length_b   1.000
_cell.length_c   1.000
_cell.angle_alpha   90.00
_cell.angle_beta   90.00
_cell.angle_gamma   90.00
#
_symmetry.space_group_name_H-M   'P 1'
#
loop_
_entity.id
_entity.type
_entity.pdbx_description
1 polymer ?
#
loop_
_entity_poly.entity_id
_entity_poly.type
_entity_poly.pdbx_seq_one_letter_code
_entity_poly.pdbx_strand_id
1 'polypeptide(L)'
;APTLPLPAVNRKIKAGAYYIVYEVHFTLPVSGEEDYNWRAFIEPTTGSVLYLRALVDNATGYVYTIDPLTKTADTTILPGSSNAVLNPLRDLVTLDGVDAPGDELEGEFVQVVDVSSPSPAIPTEATGNFLYNVRTDDFSAVNAYYHCDRLFRMMQDMGFNLNTYFDGTTFPVRVDHRATINGSSTDPNAQAPGNGLGNGSDGFRFTLAQSGQPVGMATNWRVTLHEFGHAILWDHVNSANFGFAHSCGDSLAAILGDPNSLLRTDPSRRFDTFPWETLAIGINRRHDRAIASGWAWGGANDVGGYNSEQILSTTLFRAYRSCGGDHPDAVVREFVARYLSFLIFSAVGTLTPGTNPTDPEDFALAIQNADLGTVDFEGHPGGAFHKVIRWAFERQGAYQPTGAPTPVTTVGDPPDVDVFINDGRNGEYQFQQNFWNTTDMWNRLSADGGLAHETPVVGVTNYMYVRVRNRGTQTANNVVVKGFHNIPGVGLVWPDSWQSMTTAQLPAGSIASGGVTVVGPFAWTPAIEGHECLLAVVEADGDPSNTNNITGAQTIPHWRLVPFDNNIAQRNVAPVPGGGGFAELVRAFIRRRFWFTNPYLLPGKARLEPKLPDILVKKGWKVKFLNAGGERFSLGAKEQKEIIFTLEAGEDFTPQELGGVQEFTIYAYVNDFPIGGMSYHIDPGMKK
;
A
#
# COMPACT_ATOMS: atom_id res chain seq x y z
N ALA A 1 6.22 -25.17 4.49
CA ALA A 1 6.50 -25.86 5.76
C ALA A 1 5.87 -24.96 6.77
N PRO A 2 5.19 -25.47 7.80
CA PRO A 2 4.56 -24.62 8.79
C PRO A 2 5.58 -23.56 9.22
N THR A 3 5.20 -22.29 9.12
CA THR A 3 6.03 -21.18 9.55
C THR A 3 5.39 -20.53 10.77
N LEU A 4 6.21 -19.91 11.60
CA LEU A 4 5.70 -19.00 12.63
C LEU A 4 5.97 -17.58 12.14
N PRO A 5 5.06 -16.62 12.41
CA PRO A 5 5.35 -15.22 12.16
C PRO A 5 6.59 -14.82 12.97
N LEU A 6 7.66 -14.46 12.25
CA LEU A 6 8.93 -14.06 12.85
C LEU A 6 9.17 -12.56 12.65
N PRO A 7 9.75 -11.87 13.65
CA PRO A 7 10.26 -10.52 13.44
C PRO A 7 11.38 -10.51 12.39
N ALA A 8 11.49 -9.41 11.63
CA ALA A 8 12.58 -9.24 10.67
C ALA A 8 13.98 -9.41 11.31
N VAL A 9 14.84 -10.16 10.62
CA VAL A 9 16.24 -10.41 11.02
C VAL A 9 16.97 -9.09 11.22
N ASN A 10 17.73 -8.98 12.31
CA ASN A 10 18.43 -7.75 12.63
C ASN A 10 19.47 -7.41 11.55
N ARG A 11 19.47 -6.19 11.01
CA ARG A 11 20.41 -5.68 9.99
C ARG A 11 21.91 -5.83 10.31
N LYS A 12 22.26 -6.08 11.57
CA LYS A 12 23.62 -6.42 12.01
C LYS A 12 24.05 -7.81 11.53
N ILE A 13 23.09 -8.70 11.30
CA ILE A 13 23.29 -9.97 10.62
C ILE A 13 23.53 -9.68 9.15
N LYS A 14 24.73 -10.02 8.69
CA LYS A 14 25.19 -9.95 7.31
C LYS A 14 25.09 -11.33 6.67
N ALA A 15 24.51 -11.38 5.48
CA ALA A 15 24.48 -12.58 4.65
C ALA A 15 25.92 -13.08 4.39
N GLY A 16 26.13 -14.40 4.44
CA GLY A 16 27.43 -15.04 4.21
C GLY A 16 28.40 -15.02 5.40
N ALA A 17 28.05 -14.41 6.53
CA ALA A 17 28.86 -14.44 7.75
C ALA A 17 28.42 -15.55 8.72
N TYR A 18 29.34 -15.98 9.59
CA TYR A 18 29.10 -17.00 10.61
C TYR A 18 28.65 -16.37 11.93
N TYR A 19 27.65 -16.96 12.58
CA TYR A 19 27.11 -16.51 13.87
C TYR A 19 27.05 -17.67 14.87
N ILE A 20 27.27 -17.35 16.14
CA ILE A 20 26.92 -18.25 17.25
C ILE A 20 25.41 -18.14 17.47
N VAL A 21 24.74 -19.26 17.71
CA VAL A 21 23.29 -19.32 17.91
C VAL A 21 22.93 -20.20 19.10
N TYR A 22 21.81 -19.90 19.73
CA TYR A 22 21.09 -20.86 20.56
C TYR A 22 20.22 -21.73 19.66
N GLU A 23 20.43 -23.03 19.73
CA GLU A 23 19.51 -24.00 19.16
C GLU A 23 18.40 -24.31 20.17
N VAL A 24 17.16 -24.04 19.78
CA VAL A 24 15.98 -24.23 20.62
C VAL A 24 15.03 -25.17 19.92
N HIS A 25 14.60 -26.20 20.66
CA HIS A 25 13.52 -27.09 20.24
C HIS A 25 12.29 -26.81 21.10
N PHE A 26 11.14 -26.68 20.47
CA PHE A 26 9.88 -26.40 21.16
C PHE A 26 8.70 -26.95 20.38
N THR A 27 7.58 -27.17 21.05
CA THR A 27 6.33 -27.60 20.43
C THR A 27 5.38 -26.41 20.40
N LEU A 28 4.80 -26.12 19.24
CA LEU A 28 3.83 -25.04 19.09
C LEU A 28 2.86 -25.40 17.95
N PRO A 29 1.54 -25.24 18.15
CA PRO A 29 0.57 -25.40 17.07
C PRO A 29 0.66 -24.24 16.08
N VAL A 30 0.38 -24.52 14.82
CA VAL A 30 0.06 -23.49 13.82
C VAL A 30 -1.46 -23.32 13.79
N SER A 31 -1.94 -22.10 13.59
CA SER A 31 -3.38 -21.79 13.64
C SER A 31 -4.17 -22.70 12.69
N GLY A 32 -4.99 -23.60 13.24
CA GLY A 32 -5.81 -24.55 12.47
C GLY A 32 -5.23 -25.96 12.33
N GLU A 33 -4.02 -26.23 12.81
CA GLU A 33 -3.33 -27.52 12.68
C GLU A 33 -2.92 -28.14 14.04
N GLU A 34 -2.39 -29.37 13.99
CA GLU A 34 -1.85 -30.08 15.16
C GLU A 34 -0.56 -29.45 15.72
N ASP A 35 -0.11 -29.94 16.88
CA ASP A 35 1.14 -29.52 17.52
C ASP A 35 2.37 -29.92 16.68
N TYR A 36 3.11 -28.94 16.16
CA TYR A 36 4.39 -29.20 15.50
C TYR A 36 5.55 -29.07 16.47
N ASN A 37 6.56 -29.94 16.31
CA ASN A 37 7.86 -29.73 16.91
C ASN A 37 8.69 -28.80 16.02
N TRP A 38 9.41 -27.87 16.62
CA TRP A 38 10.16 -26.83 15.93
C TRP A 38 11.62 -26.88 16.32
N ARG A 39 12.46 -26.38 15.41
CA ARG A 39 13.86 -26.08 15.62
C ARG A 39 14.13 -24.65 15.21
N ALA A 40 14.61 -23.84 16.14
CA ALA A 40 15.02 -22.47 15.89
C ALA A 40 16.49 -22.25 16.21
N PHE A 41 17.19 -21.47 15.40
CA PHE A 41 18.50 -20.90 15.72
C PHE A 41 18.36 -19.42 16.01
N ILE A 42 18.62 -19.04 17.25
CA ILE A 42 18.45 -17.67 17.74
C ILE A 42 19.83 -17.07 18.00
N GLU A 43 20.20 -16.01 17.30
CA GLU A 43 21.46 -15.32 17.55
C GLU A 43 21.38 -14.57 18.90
N PRO A 44 22.28 -14.84 19.85
CA PRO A 44 22.12 -14.46 21.26
C PRO A 44 22.20 -12.95 21.49
N THR A 45 22.89 -12.19 20.62
CA THR A 45 23.09 -10.75 20.81
C THR A 45 21.90 -9.93 20.33
N THR A 46 21.30 -10.35 19.23
CA THR A 46 20.23 -9.63 18.53
C THR A 46 18.85 -10.23 18.76
N GLY A 47 18.78 -11.46 19.27
CA GLY A 47 17.54 -12.24 19.36
C GLY A 47 16.97 -12.62 18.00
N SER A 48 17.73 -12.45 16.91
CA SER A 48 17.23 -12.77 15.57
C SER A 48 17.12 -14.28 15.42
N VAL A 49 15.95 -14.73 15.02
CA VAL A 49 15.77 -16.10 14.53
C VAL A 49 16.41 -16.17 13.15
N LEU A 50 17.57 -16.82 13.06
CA LEU A 50 18.33 -17.00 11.83
C LEU A 50 17.90 -18.26 11.07
N TYR A 51 17.21 -19.15 11.76
CA TYR A 51 16.66 -20.39 11.23
C TYR A 51 15.42 -20.73 12.06
N LEU A 52 14.33 -21.07 11.39
CA LEU A 52 13.18 -21.71 12.00
C LEU A 52 12.72 -22.79 11.04
N ARG A 53 12.51 -23.98 11.56
CA ARG A 53 11.93 -25.09 10.81
C ARG A 53 11.05 -25.90 11.75
N ALA A 54 9.81 -26.13 11.34
CA ALA A 54 9.04 -27.23 11.88
C ALA A 54 9.77 -28.54 11.52
N LEU A 55 9.99 -29.43 12.49
CA LEU A 55 10.61 -30.75 12.35
C LEU A 55 9.66 -31.74 11.66
N VAL A 56 9.11 -31.29 10.54
CA VAL A 56 8.37 -32.07 9.56
C VAL A 56 9.14 -32.03 8.25
N ASP A 57 8.98 -33.09 7.47
CA ASP A 57 9.41 -33.09 6.08
C ASP A 57 8.34 -32.38 5.24
N ASN A 58 8.75 -31.51 4.33
CA ASN A 58 7.83 -30.85 3.41
C ASN A 58 8.48 -30.86 2.03
N ALA A 59 7.69 -31.01 0.98
CA ALA A 59 8.22 -30.88 -0.37
C ALA A 59 8.80 -29.48 -0.61
N THR A 60 9.95 -29.40 -1.29
CA THR A 60 10.53 -28.12 -1.72
C THR A 60 10.67 -28.08 -3.22
N GLY A 61 10.60 -26.89 -3.79
CA GLY A 61 10.69 -26.71 -5.24
C GLY A 61 11.46 -25.46 -5.61
N TYR A 62 12.14 -25.49 -6.76
CA TYR A 62 12.61 -24.27 -7.38
C TYR A 62 11.47 -23.63 -8.19
N VAL A 63 11.24 -22.33 -7.96
CA VAL A 63 10.25 -21.52 -8.69
C VAL A 63 10.81 -20.15 -9.06
N TYR A 64 10.04 -19.36 -9.80
CA TYR A 64 10.19 -17.91 -9.86
C TYR A 64 9.11 -17.25 -9.00
N THR A 65 9.44 -16.83 -7.77
CA THR A 65 8.44 -16.15 -6.92
C THR A 65 7.92 -14.84 -7.54
N ILE A 66 8.74 -14.23 -8.36
CA ILE A 66 8.47 -13.14 -9.31
C ILE A 66 9.30 -13.41 -10.58
N ASP A 67 8.84 -12.93 -11.73
CA ASP A 67 9.51 -13.17 -13.01
C ASP A 67 10.94 -12.55 -13.05
N PRO A 68 11.86 -13.11 -13.85
CA PRO A 68 13.25 -12.64 -13.94
C PRO A 68 13.42 -11.14 -14.22
N LEU A 69 12.55 -10.55 -15.05
CA LEU A 69 12.65 -9.13 -15.40
C LEU A 69 12.22 -8.25 -14.24
N THR A 70 11.10 -8.53 -13.60
CA THR A 70 10.64 -7.83 -12.38
C THR A 70 11.68 -7.93 -11.25
N LYS A 71 12.35 -9.09 -11.14
CA LYS A 71 13.36 -9.37 -10.10
C LYS A 71 14.69 -8.67 -10.30
N THR A 72 15.10 -8.40 -11.54
CA THR A 72 16.45 -7.91 -11.85
C THR A 72 16.48 -6.53 -12.50
N ALA A 73 15.35 -6.08 -13.07
CA ALA A 73 15.26 -4.95 -13.99
C ALA A 73 16.16 -5.07 -15.25
N ASP A 74 16.69 -6.26 -15.54
CA ASP A 74 17.52 -6.51 -16.72
C ASP A 74 16.64 -6.91 -17.91
N THR A 75 16.46 -5.96 -18.84
CA THR A 75 15.62 -6.10 -20.04
C THR A 75 16.16 -7.10 -21.06
N THR A 76 17.37 -7.65 -20.86
CA THR A 76 17.95 -8.67 -21.74
C THR A 76 17.56 -10.10 -21.35
N ILE A 77 17.00 -10.29 -20.15
CA ILE A 77 16.60 -11.61 -19.64
C ILE A 77 15.16 -11.91 -20.06
N LEU A 78 15.01 -12.83 -21.02
CA LEU A 78 13.72 -13.20 -21.62
C LEU A 78 13.42 -14.70 -21.36
N PRO A 79 12.19 -15.17 -21.59
CA PRO A 79 11.87 -16.61 -21.49
C PRO A 79 12.75 -17.46 -22.42
N GLY A 80 13.20 -16.89 -23.54
CA GLY A 80 14.15 -17.52 -24.46
C GLY A 80 15.60 -17.62 -23.98
N SER A 81 15.99 -17.00 -22.86
CA SER A 81 17.36 -17.06 -22.33
C SER A 81 17.78 -18.48 -21.94
N SER A 82 19.08 -18.74 -21.89
CA SER A 82 19.61 -20.08 -21.55
C SER A 82 19.44 -20.41 -20.06
N ASN A 83 19.50 -21.71 -19.72
CA ASN A 83 19.50 -22.15 -18.30
C ASN A 83 20.65 -21.52 -17.50
N ALA A 84 21.79 -21.20 -18.11
CA ALA A 84 22.90 -20.53 -17.41
C ALA A 84 22.53 -19.12 -16.92
N VAL A 85 21.63 -18.44 -17.63
CA VAL A 85 21.10 -17.12 -17.26
C VAL A 85 19.90 -17.24 -16.31
N LEU A 86 19.01 -18.19 -16.59
CA LEU A 86 17.73 -18.34 -15.90
C LEU A 86 17.85 -19.07 -14.54
N ASN A 87 18.62 -20.17 -14.47
CA ASN A 87 18.72 -20.97 -13.24
C ASN A 87 19.19 -20.21 -11.99
N PRO A 88 20.14 -19.24 -12.07
CA PRO A 88 20.54 -18.44 -10.90
C PRO A 88 19.45 -17.55 -10.31
N LEU A 89 18.35 -17.33 -11.04
CA LEU A 89 17.26 -16.44 -10.62
C LEU A 89 16.11 -17.19 -9.91
N ARG A 90 16.16 -18.52 -9.86
CA ARG A 90 15.18 -19.36 -9.16
C ARG A 90 15.24 -19.12 -7.64
N ASP A 91 14.09 -19.27 -7.00
CA ASP A 91 13.93 -19.26 -5.55
C ASP A 91 13.59 -20.67 -5.07
N LEU A 92 14.24 -21.12 -4.00
CA LEU A 92 13.88 -22.35 -3.33
C LEU A 92 12.76 -22.03 -2.33
N VAL A 93 11.60 -22.66 -2.51
CA VAL A 93 10.42 -22.48 -1.67
C VAL A 93 9.94 -23.80 -1.08
N THR A 94 9.10 -23.74 -0.05
CA THR A 94 8.27 -24.90 0.27
C THR A 94 7.06 -24.94 -0.66
N LEU A 95 6.63 -26.14 -1.02
CA LEU A 95 5.36 -26.40 -1.68
C LEU A 95 4.37 -26.83 -0.59
N ASP A 96 3.56 -25.89 -0.11
CA ASP A 96 2.62 -26.17 0.99
C ASP A 96 1.51 -27.11 0.54
N GLY A 97 1.10 -28.05 1.40
CA GLY A 97 0.07 -29.06 1.11
C GLY A 97 0.57 -30.31 0.38
N VAL A 98 1.85 -30.40 0.02
CA VAL A 98 2.46 -31.62 -0.56
C VAL A 98 3.15 -32.41 0.55
N ASP A 99 2.49 -33.47 1.01
CA ASP A 99 2.72 -34.07 2.33
C ASP A 99 3.70 -35.25 2.39
N ALA A 100 4.19 -35.81 1.26
CA ALA A 100 5.22 -36.86 1.32
C ALA A 100 6.19 -36.97 0.12
N PRO A 101 7.40 -37.53 0.36
CA PRO A 101 8.29 -37.96 -0.71
C PRO A 101 7.67 -39.06 -1.57
N GLY A 102 7.59 -38.84 -2.89
CA GLY A 102 6.96 -39.74 -3.86
C GLY A 102 5.59 -39.28 -4.35
N ASP A 103 5.04 -38.21 -3.76
CA ASP A 103 3.75 -37.65 -4.16
C ASP A 103 3.84 -36.81 -5.44
N GLU A 104 2.70 -36.69 -6.12
CA GLU A 104 2.47 -35.76 -7.22
C GLU A 104 2.32 -34.33 -6.67
N LEU A 105 2.34 -33.32 -7.54
CA LEU A 105 2.08 -31.93 -7.17
C LEU A 105 0.58 -31.71 -6.89
N GLU A 106 0.14 -32.21 -5.74
CA GLU A 106 -1.23 -32.17 -5.22
C GLU A 106 -1.24 -31.72 -3.77
N GLY A 107 -2.17 -30.82 -3.44
CA GLY A 107 -2.43 -30.38 -2.08
C GLY A 107 -3.89 -29.96 -1.91
N GLU A 108 -4.18 -29.29 -0.80
CA GLU A 108 -5.56 -28.93 -0.40
C GLU A 108 -6.32 -28.15 -1.49
N PHE A 109 -5.69 -27.15 -2.09
CA PHE A 109 -6.37 -26.24 -3.03
C PHE A 109 -6.08 -26.52 -4.49
N VAL A 110 -4.97 -27.19 -4.82
CA VAL A 110 -4.50 -27.32 -6.20
C VAL A 110 -3.95 -28.71 -6.45
N GLN A 111 -4.29 -29.25 -7.62
CA GLN A 111 -3.72 -30.47 -8.17
C GLN A 111 -3.21 -30.19 -9.58
N VAL A 112 -1.92 -30.43 -9.84
CA VAL A 112 -1.39 -30.34 -11.20
C VAL A 112 -1.78 -31.60 -11.95
N VAL A 113 -2.51 -31.43 -13.06
CA VAL A 113 -3.02 -32.53 -13.88
C VAL A 113 -2.92 -32.17 -15.36
N ASP A 114 -2.84 -33.18 -16.21
CA ASP A 114 -2.96 -33.01 -17.65
C ASP A 114 -4.45 -32.98 -18.04
N VAL A 115 -4.95 -31.83 -18.46
CA VAL A 115 -6.35 -31.66 -18.91
C VAL A 115 -6.46 -31.78 -20.42
N SER A 116 -5.42 -31.36 -21.14
CA SER A 116 -5.37 -31.35 -22.60
C SER A 116 -3.99 -31.68 -23.12
N SER A 117 -3.86 -31.91 -24.43
CA SER A 117 -2.54 -32.09 -25.04
C SER A 117 -1.71 -30.80 -24.97
N PRO A 118 -0.36 -30.86 -24.96
CA PRO A 118 0.47 -32.04 -24.71
C PRO A 118 0.28 -32.55 -23.28
N SER A 119 0.56 -33.84 -23.06
CA SER A 119 0.44 -34.49 -21.75
C SER A 119 1.84 -34.87 -21.24
N PRO A 120 2.66 -33.88 -20.85
CA PRO A 120 3.95 -34.16 -20.20
C PRO A 120 3.68 -34.87 -18.87
N ALA A 121 4.53 -35.84 -18.50
CA ALA A 121 4.35 -36.52 -17.22
C ALA A 121 4.39 -35.51 -16.06
N ILE A 122 3.44 -35.60 -15.14
CA ILE A 122 3.46 -34.82 -13.91
C ILE A 122 4.70 -35.24 -13.10
N PRO A 123 5.55 -34.29 -12.68
CA PRO A 123 6.76 -34.64 -11.94
C PRO A 123 6.41 -35.26 -10.58
N THR A 124 7.17 -36.28 -10.20
CA THR A 124 7.12 -36.92 -8.88
C THR A 124 8.53 -37.00 -8.34
N GLU A 125 8.72 -36.76 -7.04
CA GLU A 125 10.05 -36.76 -6.42
C GLU A 125 10.05 -37.58 -5.13
N ALA A 126 10.78 -38.69 -5.13
CA ALA A 126 10.92 -39.60 -4.00
C ALA A 126 11.60 -38.97 -2.76
N THR A 127 12.10 -37.74 -2.87
CA THR A 127 12.68 -36.98 -1.75
C THR A 127 11.87 -35.74 -1.40
N GLY A 128 10.77 -35.48 -2.12
CA GLY A 128 10.01 -34.23 -2.05
C GLY A 128 10.74 -33.01 -2.62
N ASN A 129 11.90 -33.17 -3.28
CA ASN A 129 12.69 -32.03 -3.79
C ASN A 129 12.56 -31.86 -5.30
N PHE A 130 11.66 -30.99 -5.73
CA PHE A 130 11.36 -30.67 -7.13
C PHE A 130 12.31 -29.59 -7.68
N LEU A 131 13.57 -29.97 -7.93
CA LEU A 131 14.68 -29.04 -8.20
C LEU A 131 15.08 -28.93 -9.68
N TYR A 132 14.12 -28.65 -10.56
CA TYR A 132 14.32 -28.70 -12.01
C TYR A 132 14.92 -27.44 -12.63
N ASN A 133 15.62 -27.60 -13.77
CA ASN A 133 16.12 -26.48 -14.58
C ASN A 133 14.96 -25.69 -15.19
N VAL A 134 15.12 -24.38 -15.35
CA VAL A 134 14.03 -23.48 -15.77
C VAL A 134 13.40 -23.87 -17.12
N ARG A 135 14.23 -24.27 -18.08
CA ARG A 135 13.78 -24.65 -19.43
C ARG A 135 13.24 -26.09 -19.48
N THR A 136 12.29 -26.44 -18.61
CA THR A 136 11.64 -27.76 -18.54
C THR A 136 10.15 -27.64 -18.20
N ASP A 137 9.38 -28.66 -18.59
CA ASP A 137 7.96 -28.77 -18.21
C ASP A 137 7.83 -29.00 -16.70
N ASP A 138 8.70 -29.81 -16.11
CA ASP A 138 8.74 -30.05 -14.67
C ASP A 138 8.90 -28.76 -13.86
N PHE A 139 9.80 -27.85 -14.25
CA PHE A 139 9.90 -26.53 -13.59
C PHE A 139 8.61 -25.73 -13.75
N SER A 140 7.97 -25.78 -14.92
CA SER A 140 6.71 -25.09 -15.18
C SER A 140 5.56 -25.66 -14.32
N ALA A 141 5.53 -26.98 -14.11
CA ALA A 141 4.57 -27.67 -13.22
C ALA A 141 4.71 -27.21 -11.77
N VAL A 142 5.95 -27.13 -11.26
CA VAL A 142 6.22 -26.68 -9.88
C VAL A 142 5.80 -25.21 -9.69
N ASN A 143 6.04 -24.35 -10.68
CA ASN A 143 5.57 -22.96 -10.64
C ASN A 143 4.04 -22.88 -10.70
N ALA A 144 3.39 -23.71 -11.53
CA ALA A 144 1.94 -23.75 -11.64
C ALA A 144 1.28 -24.15 -10.32
N TYR A 145 1.78 -25.22 -9.67
CA TYR A 145 1.37 -25.62 -8.33
C TYR A 145 1.54 -24.45 -7.35
N TYR A 146 2.77 -23.96 -7.22
CA TYR A 146 3.13 -22.95 -6.24
C TYR A 146 2.32 -21.66 -6.38
N HIS A 147 2.19 -21.12 -7.60
CA HIS A 147 1.47 -19.86 -7.79
C HIS A 147 -0.04 -20.01 -7.62
N CYS A 148 -0.63 -21.10 -8.13
CA CYS A 148 -2.07 -21.31 -7.98
C CYS A 148 -2.45 -21.59 -6.52
N ASP A 149 -1.69 -22.42 -5.79
CA ASP A 149 -1.92 -22.68 -4.37
C ASP A 149 -1.72 -21.41 -3.53
N ARG A 150 -0.66 -20.65 -3.82
CA ARG A 150 -0.37 -19.36 -3.17
C ARG A 150 -1.52 -18.35 -3.29
N LEU A 151 -2.32 -18.38 -4.35
CA LEU A 151 -3.46 -17.47 -4.49
C LEU A 151 -4.55 -17.76 -3.45
N PHE A 152 -4.94 -19.02 -3.31
CA PHE A 152 -5.96 -19.43 -2.34
C PHE A 152 -5.46 -19.24 -0.91
N ARG A 153 -4.20 -19.62 -0.62
CA ARG A 153 -3.59 -19.36 0.69
C ARG A 153 -3.48 -17.87 1.00
N MET A 154 -3.14 -17.04 0.02
CA MET A 154 -3.13 -15.58 0.21
C MET A 154 -4.50 -15.05 0.63
N MET A 155 -5.59 -15.55 0.05
CA MET A 155 -6.94 -15.19 0.50
C MET A 155 -7.25 -15.72 1.90
N GLN A 156 -6.87 -16.97 2.21
CA GLN A 156 -7.02 -17.52 3.56
C GLN A 156 -6.26 -16.68 4.60
N ASP A 157 -5.02 -16.29 4.31
CA ASP A 157 -4.17 -15.41 5.14
C ASP A 157 -4.75 -14.00 5.30
N MET A 158 -5.55 -13.54 4.33
CA MET A 158 -6.29 -12.28 4.41
C MET A 158 -7.59 -12.41 5.22
N GLY A 159 -7.92 -13.61 5.71
CA GLY A 159 -9.08 -13.89 6.57
C GLY A 159 -10.33 -14.36 5.83
N PHE A 160 -10.26 -14.64 4.53
CA PHE A 160 -11.39 -15.20 3.78
C PHE A 160 -11.62 -16.66 4.15
N ASN A 161 -12.88 -17.03 4.39
CA ASN A 161 -13.27 -18.43 4.44
C ASN A 161 -13.50 -18.93 3.01
N LEU A 162 -12.55 -19.72 2.50
CA LEU A 162 -12.55 -20.19 1.12
C LEU A 162 -13.75 -21.09 0.80
N ASN A 163 -14.24 -21.89 1.75
CA ASN A 163 -15.41 -22.76 1.51
C ASN A 163 -16.70 -21.97 1.26
N THR A 164 -16.80 -20.76 1.83
CA THR A 164 -17.96 -19.88 1.61
C THR A 164 -17.75 -18.88 0.48
N TYR A 165 -16.50 -18.53 0.18
CA TYR A 165 -16.17 -17.63 -0.92
C TYR A 165 -16.28 -18.37 -2.27
N PHE A 166 -15.81 -19.62 -2.31
CA PHE A 166 -15.79 -20.46 -3.49
C PHE A 166 -16.81 -21.62 -3.35
N ASP A 167 -18.08 -21.30 -3.12
CA ASP A 167 -19.13 -22.28 -2.78
C ASP A 167 -19.64 -23.11 -3.97
N GLY A 168 -19.26 -22.74 -5.21
CA GLY A 168 -19.48 -23.52 -6.42
C GLY A 168 -18.22 -24.20 -6.97
N THR A 169 -17.05 -23.89 -6.42
CA THR A 169 -15.78 -24.53 -6.79
C THR A 169 -15.54 -25.81 -5.98
N THR A 170 -15.03 -26.85 -6.64
CA THR A 170 -14.56 -28.06 -5.96
C THR A 170 -13.05 -28.01 -5.83
N PHE A 171 -12.54 -28.07 -4.59
CA PHE A 171 -11.12 -28.19 -4.30
C PHE A 171 -10.67 -29.67 -4.19
N PRO A 172 -9.43 -30.00 -4.56
CA PRO A 172 -8.46 -29.12 -5.22
C PRO A 172 -8.87 -28.78 -6.66
N VAL A 173 -8.58 -27.55 -7.10
CA VAL A 173 -8.80 -27.17 -8.49
C VAL A 173 -7.71 -27.75 -9.39
N ARG A 174 -8.08 -28.03 -10.64
CA ARG A 174 -7.18 -28.64 -11.63
C ARG A 174 -6.27 -27.61 -12.27
N VAL A 175 -4.96 -27.88 -12.30
CA VAL A 175 -3.98 -26.99 -12.92
C VAL A 175 -3.23 -27.71 -14.03
N ASP A 176 -3.47 -27.29 -15.27
CA ASP A 176 -2.75 -27.78 -16.45
C ASP A 176 -1.61 -26.81 -16.79
N HIS A 177 -0.39 -27.20 -16.47
CA HIS A 177 0.80 -26.38 -16.71
C HIS A 177 1.23 -26.34 -18.19
N ARG A 178 0.65 -27.20 -19.05
CA ARG A 178 1.00 -27.36 -20.47
C ARG A 178 -0.21 -27.71 -21.34
N ALA A 179 -1.22 -26.86 -21.27
CA ALA A 179 -2.48 -27.04 -21.99
C ALA A 179 -2.42 -26.70 -23.49
N THR A 180 -3.47 -27.09 -24.21
CA THR A 180 -3.87 -26.48 -25.48
C THR A 180 -4.95 -25.44 -25.23
N ILE A 181 -4.68 -24.19 -25.61
CA ILE A 181 -5.62 -23.07 -25.51
C ILE A 181 -5.85 -22.50 -26.91
N ASN A 182 -7.11 -22.33 -27.30
CA ASN A 182 -7.48 -21.85 -28.64
C ASN A 182 -6.83 -22.65 -29.80
N GLY A 183 -6.66 -23.97 -29.60
CA GLY A 183 -6.06 -24.87 -30.59
C GLY A 183 -4.53 -24.84 -30.66
N SER A 184 -3.86 -24.11 -29.77
CA SER A 184 -2.39 -24.06 -29.70
C SER A 184 -1.88 -24.38 -28.29
N SER A 185 -0.85 -25.23 -28.22
CA SER A 185 -0.09 -25.49 -26.99
C SER A 185 1.28 -24.81 -26.97
N THR A 186 1.63 -24.15 -28.08
CA THR A 186 2.91 -23.47 -28.25
C THR A 186 2.79 -21.96 -28.21
N ASP A 187 1.60 -21.41 -28.47
CA ASP A 187 1.41 -19.96 -28.44
C ASP A 187 1.18 -19.47 -27.01
N PRO A 188 1.74 -18.31 -26.63
CA PRO A 188 1.63 -17.79 -25.28
C PRO A 188 0.21 -17.46 -24.87
N ASN A 189 -0.26 -18.11 -23.81
CA ASN A 189 -1.62 -17.95 -23.30
C ASN A 189 -1.79 -18.56 -21.91
N ALA A 190 -2.85 -18.15 -21.24
CA ALA A 190 -3.37 -18.74 -20.01
C ALA A 190 -4.91 -18.62 -19.98
N GLN A 191 -5.57 -19.40 -19.13
CA GLN A 191 -7.03 -19.30 -18.90
C GLN A 191 -7.41 -19.87 -17.53
N ALA A 192 -8.44 -19.30 -16.90
CA ALA A 192 -9.15 -19.86 -15.75
C ALA A 192 -10.64 -20.14 -16.09
N PRO A 193 -10.94 -21.32 -16.67
CA PRO A 193 -12.29 -21.67 -17.08
C PRO A 193 -13.22 -21.92 -15.87
N GLY A 194 -14.52 -21.78 -16.11
CA GLY A 194 -15.56 -22.17 -15.17
C GLY A 194 -15.85 -23.66 -15.22
N ASN A 195 -16.38 -24.20 -14.12
CA ASN A 195 -16.83 -25.57 -13.99
C ASN A 195 -18.01 -25.87 -14.94
N GLY A 196 -18.40 -27.14 -15.03
CA GLY A 196 -19.49 -27.56 -15.94
C GLY A 196 -20.87 -26.97 -15.64
N LEU A 197 -21.06 -26.39 -14.45
CA LEU A 197 -22.30 -25.70 -14.04
C LEU A 197 -22.23 -24.18 -14.28
N GLY A 198 -21.04 -23.64 -14.57
CA GLY A 198 -20.81 -22.21 -14.79
C GLY A 198 -20.94 -21.36 -13.52
N ASN A 199 -20.82 -21.96 -12.34
CA ASN A 199 -21.02 -21.29 -11.04
C ASN A 199 -19.82 -21.45 -10.10
N GLY A 200 -18.66 -21.81 -10.63
CA GLY A 200 -17.42 -21.96 -9.88
C GLY A 200 -16.25 -22.21 -10.81
N SER A 201 -15.03 -22.18 -10.29
CA SER A 201 -13.81 -22.39 -11.07
C SER A 201 -13.59 -23.87 -11.45
N ASP A 202 -13.06 -24.12 -12.66
CA ASP A 202 -12.51 -25.42 -13.10
C ASP A 202 -10.97 -25.45 -12.99
N GLY A 203 -10.39 -24.45 -12.34
CA GLY A 203 -8.94 -24.29 -12.14
C GLY A 203 -8.27 -23.47 -13.24
N PHE A 204 -7.01 -23.81 -13.54
CA PHE A 204 -6.12 -22.97 -14.35
C PHE A 204 -5.44 -23.78 -15.45
N ARG A 205 -5.19 -23.14 -16.60
CA ARG A 205 -4.51 -23.76 -17.73
C ARG A 205 -3.51 -22.78 -18.33
N PHE A 206 -2.31 -23.25 -18.61
CA PHE A 206 -1.19 -22.44 -19.08
C PHE A 206 -0.56 -23.06 -20.32
N THR A 207 -0.06 -22.23 -21.23
CA THR A 207 0.81 -22.67 -22.33
C THR A 207 2.25 -22.18 -22.09
N LEU A 208 2.97 -21.79 -23.14
CA LEU A 208 4.33 -21.25 -23.08
C LEU A 208 4.37 -19.76 -22.72
N ALA A 209 5.41 -19.32 -22.03
CA ALA A 209 5.67 -17.89 -21.82
C ALA A 209 6.09 -17.18 -23.13
N GLN A 210 6.70 -17.93 -24.06
CA GLN A 210 7.12 -17.43 -25.37
C GLN A 210 7.04 -18.57 -26.41
N SER A 211 6.50 -18.27 -27.59
CA SER A 211 6.34 -19.28 -28.65
C SER A 211 7.67 -19.96 -29.00
N GLY A 212 7.65 -21.28 -29.04
CA GLY A 212 8.82 -22.12 -29.33
C GLY A 212 9.90 -22.16 -28.25
N GLN A 213 9.70 -21.55 -27.08
CA GLN A 213 10.61 -21.66 -25.93
C GLN A 213 10.04 -22.63 -24.89
N PRO A 214 10.83 -23.41 -24.15
CA PRO A 214 10.35 -24.44 -23.23
C PRO A 214 9.86 -23.91 -21.86
N VAL A 215 9.90 -22.59 -21.63
CA VAL A 215 9.50 -21.99 -20.36
C VAL A 215 7.98 -21.79 -20.37
N GLY A 216 7.27 -22.38 -19.40
CA GLY A 216 5.82 -22.28 -19.27
C GLY A 216 5.34 -20.92 -18.77
N MET A 217 4.13 -20.54 -19.15
CA MET A 217 3.49 -19.27 -18.77
C MET A 217 3.24 -19.18 -17.26
N ALA A 218 3.01 -20.32 -16.59
CA ALA A 218 2.83 -20.39 -15.14
C ALA A 218 4.05 -19.90 -14.34
N THR A 219 5.21 -19.71 -14.97
CA THR A 219 6.40 -19.12 -14.32
C THR A 219 6.29 -17.61 -14.10
N ASN A 220 5.20 -16.98 -14.55
CA ASN A 220 4.91 -15.57 -14.33
C ASN A 220 3.76 -15.37 -13.33
N TRP A 221 4.13 -14.95 -12.11
CA TRP A 221 3.18 -14.63 -11.04
C TRP A 221 2.07 -13.65 -11.45
N ARG A 222 2.39 -12.63 -12.26
CA ARG A 222 1.41 -11.61 -12.67
C ARG A 222 0.36 -12.23 -13.59
N VAL A 223 0.74 -13.17 -14.46
CA VAL A 223 -0.22 -13.87 -15.32
C VAL A 223 -1.15 -14.75 -14.49
N THR A 224 -0.61 -15.49 -13.51
CA THR A 224 -1.45 -16.28 -12.59
C THR A 224 -2.43 -15.41 -11.81
N LEU A 225 -2.02 -14.22 -11.35
CA LEU A 225 -2.92 -13.23 -10.74
C LEU A 225 -4.02 -12.73 -11.68
N HIS A 226 -3.71 -12.57 -12.97
CA HIS A 226 -4.71 -12.19 -13.95
C HIS A 226 -5.79 -13.28 -14.09
N GLU A 227 -5.37 -14.54 -14.25
CA GLU A 227 -6.30 -15.67 -14.31
C GLU A 227 -7.11 -15.83 -13.03
N PHE A 228 -6.53 -15.52 -11.87
CA PHE A 228 -7.26 -15.52 -10.61
C PHE A 228 -8.43 -14.54 -10.59
N GLY A 229 -8.27 -13.40 -11.29
CA GLY A 229 -9.34 -12.44 -11.50
C GLY A 229 -10.57 -13.05 -12.17
N HIS A 230 -10.40 -14.04 -13.05
CA HIS A 230 -11.51 -14.82 -13.62
C HIS A 230 -12.00 -15.89 -12.65
N ALA A 231 -11.10 -16.59 -11.96
CA ALA A 231 -11.44 -17.66 -11.03
C ALA A 231 -12.42 -17.19 -9.93
N ILE A 232 -12.17 -16.02 -9.33
CA ILE A 232 -13.06 -15.46 -8.29
C ILE A 232 -14.43 -15.02 -8.83
N LEU A 233 -14.55 -14.72 -10.14
CA LEU A 233 -15.82 -14.27 -10.72
C LEU A 233 -16.78 -15.41 -10.99
N TRP A 234 -16.30 -16.64 -11.17
CA TRP A 234 -17.18 -17.77 -11.47
C TRP A 234 -18.15 -18.09 -10.32
N ASP A 235 -17.68 -18.07 -9.07
CA ASP A 235 -18.54 -18.33 -7.91
C ASP A 235 -19.50 -17.18 -7.60
N HIS A 236 -19.12 -15.94 -7.91
CA HIS A 236 -19.91 -14.77 -7.52
C HIS A 236 -20.82 -14.22 -8.62
N VAL A 237 -20.42 -14.28 -9.88
CA VAL A 237 -21.20 -13.68 -10.99
C VAL A 237 -21.49 -14.65 -12.13
N ASN A 238 -21.15 -15.94 -11.98
CA ASN A 238 -21.37 -17.00 -12.98
C ASN A 238 -20.85 -16.64 -14.38
N SER A 239 -19.74 -15.92 -14.43
CA SER A 239 -19.14 -15.39 -15.64
C SER A 239 -17.65 -15.23 -15.43
N ALA A 240 -16.85 -15.44 -16.48
CA ALA A 240 -15.44 -15.05 -16.44
C ALA A 240 -15.26 -13.53 -16.34
N ASN A 241 -16.29 -12.74 -16.64
CA ASN A 241 -16.17 -11.29 -16.76
C ASN A 241 -17.16 -10.49 -15.90
N PHE A 242 -16.73 -9.29 -15.53
CA PHE A 242 -17.65 -8.23 -15.14
C PHE A 242 -18.54 -7.81 -16.31
N GLY A 243 -19.67 -7.16 -16.02
CA GLY A 243 -20.52 -6.57 -17.06
C GLY A 243 -19.87 -5.40 -17.81
N PHE A 244 -18.92 -4.70 -17.17
CA PHE A 244 -18.28 -3.48 -17.73
C PHE A 244 -16.81 -3.67 -18.18
N ALA A 245 -16.13 -4.73 -17.73
CA ALA A 245 -14.71 -4.96 -18.00
C ALA A 245 -14.39 -6.46 -18.07
N HIS A 246 -13.21 -6.83 -18.56
CA HIS A 246 -12.80 -8.23 -18.63
C HIS A 246 -12.76 -8.89 -17.26
N SER A 247 -11.92 -8.44 -16.33
CA SER A 247 -11.93 -8.85 -14.93
C SER A 247 -11.19 -7.82 -14.08
N CYS A 248 -10.85 -8.15 -12.82
CA CYS A 248 -9.91 -7.36 -12.01
C CYS A 248 -8.46 -7.89 -12.09
N GLY A 249 -8.19 -8.88 -12.94
CA GLY A 249 -6.94 -9.60 -13.03
C GLY A 249 -5.72 -8.71 -13.29
N ASP A 250 -5.82 -7.76 -14.22
CA ASP A 250 -4.73 -6.79 -14.47
C ASP A 250 -4.46 -5.89 -13.28
N SER A 251 -5.51 -5.58 -12.51
CA SER A 251 -5.38 -4.74 -11.32
C SER A 251 -4.63 -5.50 -10.24
N LEU A 252 -5.00 -6.75 -9.99
CA LEU A 252 -4.30 -7.64 -9.05
C LEU A 252 -2.84 -7.84 -9.46
N ALA A 253 -2.59 -8.13 -10.74
CA ALA A 253 -1.26 -8.28 -11.32
C ALA A 253 -0.39 -7.03 -11.13
N ALA A 254 -0.94 -5.83 -11.39
CA ALA A 254 -0.24 -4.57 -11.20
C ALA A 254 0.06 -4.29 -9.72
N ILE A 255 -0.96 -4.39 -8.86
CA ILE A 255 -0.90 -4.03 -7.44
C ILE A 255 0.00 -4.98 -6.65
N LEU A 256 -0.18 -6.30 -6.77
CA LEU A 256 0.60 -7.29 -6.02
C LEU A 256 2.00 -7.53 -6.61
N GLY A 257 2.22 -7.12 -7.86
CA GLY A 257 3.53 -7.22 -8.51
C GLY A 257 4.46 -6.01 -8.29
N ASP A 258 3.94 -4.84 -7.90
CA ASP A 258 4.73 -3.60 -7.75
C ASP A 258 5.60 -3.50 -6.48
N PRO A 259 5.18 -3.96 -5.27
CA PRO A 259 5.84 -3.62 -4.01
C PRO A 259 7.34 -3.90 -3.97
N ASN A 260 7.77 -5.04 -4.53
CA ASN A 260 9.16 -5.48 -4.56
C ASN A 260 9.78 -5.48 -5.96
N SER A 261 9.10 -4.88 -6.95
CA SER A 261 9.61 -4.80 -8.32
C SER A 261 10.84 -3.88 -8.40
N LEU A 262 11.92 -4.38 -9.00
CA LEU A 262 13.07 -3.53 -9.34
C LEU A 262 12.78 -2.58 -10.51
N LEU A 263 11.70 -2.81 -11.26
CA LEU A 263 11.24 -1.91 -12.34
C LEU A 263 10.56 -0.65 -11.80
N ARG A 264 10.32 -0.54 -10.49
CA ARG A 264 9.60 0.60 -9.89
C ARG A 264 10.25 1.96 -10.18
N THR A 265 11.58 1.99 -10.32
CA THR A 265 12.33 3.21 -10.66
C THR A 265 12.48 3.45 -12.16
N ASP A 266 12.03 2.50 -13.00
CA ASP A 266 11.98 2.65 -14.45
C ASP A 266 10.57 3.12 -14.86
N PRO A 267 10.37 4.41 -15.19
CA PRO A 267 9.06 4.93 -15.56
C PRO A 267 8.53 4.34 -16.88
N SER A 268 9.38 3.75 -17.73
CA SER A 268 8.94 3.13 -18.98
C SER A 268 8.34 1.74 -18.76
N ARG A 269 8.79 1.03 -17.72
CA ARG A 269 8.48 -0.38 -17.45
C ARG A 269 7.63 -0.64 -16.22
N ARG A 270 7.66 0.24 -15.20
CA ARG A 270 6.83 0.07 -13.99
C ARG A 270 5.37 -0.20 -14.33
N PHE A 271 4.88 0.45 -15.39
CA PHE A 271 3.48 0.43 -15.79
C PHE A 271 3.12 -0.63 -16.84
N ASP A 272 4.06 -1.49 -17.24
CA ASP A 272 3.73 -2.70 -18.00
C ASP A 272 3.06 -3.69 -17.03
N THR A 273 1.82 -4.10 -17.31
CA THR A 273 1.11 -5.08 -16.46
C THR A 273 1.85 -6.42 -16.43
N PHE A 274 2.48 -6.77 -17.55
CA PHE A 274 3.24 -8.02 -17.78
C PHE A 274 4.58 -7.71 -18.44
N PRO A 275 5.55 -7.15 -17.69
CA PRO A 275 6.76 -6.60 -18.28
C PRO A 275 7.58 -7.66 -19.05
N TRP A 276 7.62 -8.91 -18.56
CA TRP A 276 8.41 -9.98 -19.18
C TRP A 276 7.84 -10.40 -20.53
N GLU A 277 6.52 -10.56 -20.61
CA GLU A 277 5.77 -10.87 -21.83
C GLU A 277 5.77 -9.67 -22.78
N THR A 278 5.71 -8.44 -22.27
CA THR A 278 5.79 -7.23 -23.09
C THR A 278 7.08 -7.24 -23.91
N LEU A 279 8.20 -7.64 -23.31
CA LEU A 279 9.46 -7.77 -24.04
C LEU A 279 9.54 -9.05 -24.90
N ALA A 280 9.06 -10.17 -24.38
CA ALA A 280 9.22 -11.46 -25.04
C ALA A 280 8.32 -11.65 -26.27
N ILE A 281 7.10 -11.13 -26.20
CA ILE A 281 6.02 -11.43 -27.17
C ILE A 281 5.26 -10.17 -27.62
N GLY A 282 5.62 -8.98 -27.12
CA GLY A 282 5.08 -7.71 -27.60
C GLY A 282 3.68 -7.37 -27.07
N ILE A 283 3.20 -8.03 -26.00
CA ILE A 283 1.92 -7.66 -25.39
C ILE A 283 2.01 -6.25 -24.79
N ASN A 284 1.03 -5.40 -25.08
CA ASN A 284 1.03 -4.00 -24.64
C ASN A 284 -0.15 -3.74 -23.69
N ARG A 285 -0.19 -4.46 -22.55
CA ARG A 285 -1.15 -4.18 -21.47
C ARG A 285 -0.48 -3.29 -20.42
N ARG A 286 -1.12 -2.15 -20.13
CA ARG A 286 -0.57 -1.11 -19.27
C ARG A 286 -1.58 -0.59 -18.26
N HIS A 287 -1.07 -0.03 -17.17
CA HIS A 287 -1.84 0.54 -16.06
C HIS A 287 -1.45 2.00 -15.75
N ASP A 288 -1.10 2.75 -16.80
CA ASP A 288 -0.86 4.21 -16.81
C ASP A 288 -1.60 4.90 -17.97
N ARG A 289 -2.72 4.33 -18.41
CA ARG A 289 -3.42 4.78 -19.61
C ARG A 289 -4.04 6.19 -19.44
N ALA A 290 -3.73 7.09 -20.37
CA ALA A 290 -4.14 8.49 -20.31
C ALA A 290 -5.55 8.72 -20.84
N ILE A 291 -6.38 9.46 -20.08
CA ILE A 291 -7.75 9.86 -20.46
C ILE A 291 -7.79 10.64 -21.78
N ALA A 292 -6.82 11.54 -22.00
CA ALA A 292 -6.74 12.37 -23.20
C ALA A 292 -6.48 11.54 -24.48
N SER A 293 -6.01 10.30 -24.32
CA SER A 293 -5.81 9.33 -25.41
C SER A 293 -7.00 8.37 -25.55
N GLY A 294 -8.15 8.70 -24.96
CA GLY A 294 -9.38 7.92 -25.05
C GLY A 294 -9.49 6.75 -24.06
N TRP A 295 -8.57 6.63 -23.10
CA TRP A 295 -8.60 5.57 -22.08
C TRP A 295 -9.37 6.00 -20.82
N ALA A 296 -10.48 6.69 -20.98
CA ALA A 296 -11.38 7.02 -19.88
C ALA A 296 -12.56 6.03 -19.86
N TRP A 297 -13.26 5.91 -18.73
CA TRP A 297 -14.59 5.29 -18.70
C TRP A 297 -15.55 6.04 -19.63
N GLY A 298 -16.21 5.34 -20.56
CA GLY A 298 -16.97 5.93 -21.67
C GLY A 298 -16.11 6.54 -22.80
N GLY A 299 -14.79 6.32 -22.76
CA GLY A 299 -13.82 6.78 -23.75
C GLY A 299 -13.72 5.88 -24.97
N ALA A 300 -12.93 6.31 -25.97
CA ALA A 300 -12.78 5.58 -27.24
C ALA A 300 -12.17 4.17 -27.10
N ASN A 301 -11.42 3.91 -26.01
CA ASN A 301 -10.85 2.60 -25.70
C ASN A 301 -11.68 1.82 -24.67
N ASP A 302 -12.78 2.37 -24.14
CA ASP A 302 -13.69 1.63 -23.27
C ASP A 302 -14.67 0.79 -24.11
N VAL A 303 -14.16 -0.33 -24.63
CA VAL A 303 -14.83 -1.18 -25.63
C VAL A 303 -15.15 -2.57 -25.08
N GLY A 304 -15.10 -2.75 -23.76
CA GLY A 304 -15.12 -4.04 -23.08
C GLY A 304 -13.78 -4.77 -23.17
N GLY A 305 -13.76 -6.00 -22.65
CA GLY A 305 -12.59 -6.88 -22.70
C GLY A 305 -11.30 -6.24 -22.15
N TYR A 306 -10.16 -6.61 -22.73
CA TYR A 306 -8.84 -6.20 -22.26
C TYR A 306 -8.58 -4.68 -22.27
N ASN A 307 -9.28 -3.92 -23.11
CA ASN A 307 -9.08 -2.47 -23.10
C ASN A 307 -9.75 -1.83 -21.88
N SER A 308 -11.01 -2.18 -21.59
CA SER A 308 -11.71 -1.72 -20.38
C SER A 308 -11.04 -2.22 -19.10
N GLU A 309 -10.46 -3.43 -19.12
CA GLU A 309 -9.66 -3.91 -17.99
C GLU A 309 -8.36 -3.11 -17.77
N GLN A 310 -7.69 -2.63 -18.82
CA GLN A 310 -6.55 -1.71 -18.63
C GLN A 310 -6.99 -0.35 -18.06
N ILE A 311 -8.21 0.10 -18.34
CA ILE A 311 -8.80 1.28 -17.70
C ILE A 311 -9.04 1.00 -16.20
N LEU A 312 -9.55 -0.18 -15.84
CA LEU A 312 -9.70 -0.61 -14.45
C LEU A 312 -8.35 -0.72 -13.74
N SER A 313 -7.37 -1.36 -14.36
CA SER A 313 -6.02 -1.50 -13.80
C SER A 313 -5.33 -0.14 -13.60
N THR A 314 -5.46 0.77 -14.57
CA THR A 314 -4.98 2.16 -14.41
C THR A 314 -5.67 2.87 -13.23
N THR A 315 -6.98 2.65 -13.08
CA THR A 315 -7.79 3.21 -11.99
C THR A 315 -7.33 2.70 -10.63
N LEU A 316 -7.30 1.38 -10.43
CA LEU A 316 -6.97 0.80 -9.14
C LEU A 316 -5.47 0.92 -8.81
N PHE A 317 -4.58 0.94 -9.81
CA PHE A 317 -3.17 1.23 -9.58
C PHE A 317 -2.94 2.69 -9.14
N ARG A 318 -3.76 3.64 -9.61
CA ARG A 318 -3.76 5.02 -9.10
C ARG A 318 -4.15 5.07 -7.62
N ALA A 319 -5.19 4.34 -7.22
CA ALA A 319 -5.58 4.22 -5.82
C ALA A 319 -4.45 3.61 -4.97
N TYR A 320 -3.87 2.48 -5.42
CA TYR A 320 -2.71 1.86 -4.76
C TYR A 320 -1.56 2.85 -4.55
N ARG A 321 -1.15 3.58 -5.60
CA ARG A 321 -0.08 4.57 -5.52
C ARG A 321 -0.39 5.67 -4.50
N SER A 322 -1.61 6.21 -4.54
CA SER A 322 -2.11 7.22 -3.60
C SER A 322 -2.06 6.75 -2.15
N CYS A 323 -2.55 5.53 -1.88
CA CYS A 323 -2.63 4.96 -0.53
C CYS A 323 -1.27 4.56 0.07
N GLY A 324 -0.19 4.57 -0.71
CA GLY A 324 1.16 4.28 -0.23
C GLY A 324 2.00 3.40 -1.15
N GLY A 325 1.49 2.99 -2.31
CA GLY A 325 2.25 2.30 -3.34
C GLY A 325 3.44 3.11 -3.90
N ASP A 326 3.44 4.43 -3.72
CA ASP A 326 4.59 5.29 -4.03
C ASP A 326 5.53 5.55 -2.84
N HIS A 327 5.25 4.97 -1.66
CA HIS A 327 6.10 5.12 -0.49
C HIS A 327 7.49 4.47 -0.71
N PRO A 328 8.59 5.07 -0.22
CA PRO A 328 9.94 4.55 -0.41
C PRO A 328 10.20 3.19 0.26
N ASP A 329 9.59 2.94 1.42
CA ASP A 329 9.74 1.66 2.15
C ASP A 329 8.82 0.56 1.61
N ALA A 330 9.38 -0.63 1.37
CA ALA A 330 8.67 -1.78 0.79
C ALA A 330 7.53 -2.28 1.67
N VAL A 331 7.70 -2.30 2.99
CA VAL A 331 6.68 -2.79 3.94
C VAL A 331 5.36 -2.00 3.83
N VAL A 332 5.43 -0.71 3.51
CA VAL A 332 4.24 0.13 3.28
C VAL A 332 3.56 -0.27 1.98
N ARG A 333 4.34 -0.44 0.91
CA ARG A 333 3.82 -0.86 -0.39
C ARG A 333 3.17 -2.25 -0.31
N GLU A 334 3.81 -3.19 0.38
CA GLU A 334 3.30 -4.54 0.60
C GLU A 334 1.96 -4.53 1.35
N PHE A 335 1.88 -3.78 2.45
CA PHE A 335 0.63 -3.62 3.20
C PHE A 335 -0.48 -3.03 2.33
N VAL A 336 -0.21 -1.93 1.60
CA VAL A 336 -1.22 -1.27 0.76
C VAL A 336 -1.65 -2.17 -0.41
N ALA A 337 -0.73 -2.92 -1.00
CA ALA A 337 -1.05 -3.90 -2.02
C ALA A 337 -1.98 -4.99 -1.48
N ARG A 338 -1.65 -5.55 -0.32
CA ARG A 338 -2.49 -6.56 0.35
C ARG A 338 -3.86 -6.02 0.70
N TYR A 339 -3.94 -4.84 1.32
CA TYR A 339 -5.23 -4.27 1.72
C TYR A 339 -6.11 -3.94 0.52
N LEU A 340 -5.56 -3.32 -0.54
CA LEU A 340 -6.36 -3.02 -1.72
C LEU A 340 -6.81 -4.30 -2.46
N SER A 341 -5.99 -5.34 -2.52
CA SER A 341 -6.41 -6.65 -3.04
C SER A 341 -7.49 -7.30 -2.18
N PHE A 342 -7.37 -7.22 -0.84
CA PHE A 342 -8.42 -7.64 0.09
C PHE A 342 -9.74 -6.91 -0.15
N LEU A 343 -9.71 -5.60 -0.44
CA LEU A 343 -10.91 -4.84 -0.78
C LEU A 343 -11.52 -5.27 -2.13
N ILE A 344 -10.69 -5.59 -3.13
CA ILE A 344 -11.16 -6.14 -4.41
C ILE A 344 -11.84 -7.50 -4.18
N PHE A 345 -11.21 -8.41 -3.44
CA PHE A 345 -11.78 -9.72 -3.11
C PHE A 345 -13.09 -9.59 -2.32
N SER A 346 -13.11 -8.71 -1.31
CA SER A 346 -14.30 -8.43 -0.51
C SER A 346 -15.43 -7.87 -1.37
N ALA A 347 -15.14 -6.92 -2.26
CA ALA A 347 -16.14 -6.35 -3.17
C ALA A 347 -16.71 -7.44 -4.09
N VAL A 348 -15.87 -8.24 -4.74
CA VAL A 348 -16.30 -9.36 -5.60
C VAL A 348 -17.15 -10.37 -4.80
N GLY A 349 -16.76 -10.67 -3.56
CA GLY A 349 -17.49 -11.59 -2.69
C GLY A 349 -18.89 -11.15 -2.30
N THR A 350 -19.24 -9.87 -2.51
CA THR A 350 -20.61 -9.35 -2.30
C THR A 350 -21.47 -9.40 -3.56
N LEU A 351 -20.88 -9.70 -4.72
CA LEU A 351 -21.59 -9.73 -5.98
C LEU A 351 -22.37 -11.04 -6.15
N THR A 352 -23.39 -10.96 -6.98
CA THR A 352 -24.23 -12.07 -7.45
C THR A 352 -24.36 -11.97 -8.97
N PRO A 353 -24.82 -13.00 -9.69
CA PRO A 353 -25.11 -12.86 -11.12
C PRO A 353 -26.10 -11.74 -11.45
N GLY A 354 -27.02 -11.44 -10.52
CA GLY A 354 -27.99 -10.35 -10.67
C GLY A 354 -27.46 -8.96 -10.34
N THR A 355 -26.30 -8.86 -9.70
CA THR A 355 -25.62 -7.61 -9.31
C THR A 355 -24.23 -7.49 -9.93
N ASN A 356 -23.96 -8.26 -11.00
CA ASN A 356 -22.72 -8.11 -11.76
C ASN A 356 -22.67 -6.68 -12.34
N PRO A 357 -21.70 -5.84 -11.95
CA PRO A 357 -21.71 -4.43 -12.30
C PRO A 357 -21.68 -4.23 -13.82
N THR A 358 -22.60 -3.43 -14.34
CA THR A 358 -22.67 -3.07 -15.76
C THR A 358 -21.94 -1.77 -16.09
N ASP A 359 -21.56 -1.01 -15.07
CA ASP A 359 -20.77 0.19 -15.19
C ASP A 359 -19.67 0.21 -14.10
N PRO A 360 -18.61 1.02 -14.29
CA PRO A 360 -17.50 1.08 -13.33
C PRO A 360 -17.86 1.75 -11.99
N GLU A 361 -18.95 2.54 -11.93
CA GLU A 361 -19.34 3.28 -10.73
C GLU A 361 -19.96 2.34 -9.68
N ASP A 362 -20.73 1.34 -10.13
CA ASP A 362 -21.24 0.26 -9.28
C ASP A 362 -20.11 -0.54 -8.63
N PHE A 363 -19.05 -0.85 -9.39
CA PHE A 363 -17.89 -1.56 -8.84
C PHE A 363 -17.07 -0.66 -7.90
N ALA A 364 -16.94 0.63 -8.22
CA ALA A 364 -16.33 1.60 -7.31
C ALA A 364 -17.09 1.67 -5.98
N LEU A 365 -18.44 1.65 -6.01
CA LEU A 365 -19.27 1.61 -4.81
C LEU A 365 -19.07 0.30 -4.02
N ALA A 366 -18.98 -0.84 -4.69
CA ALA A 366 -18.72 -2.12 -4.02
C ALA A 366 -17.37 -2.13 -3.25
N ILE A 367 -16.29 -1.59 -3.83
CA ILE A 367 -14.98 -1.49 -3.16
C ILE A 367 -15.04 -0.46 -2.01
N GLN A 368 -15.73 0.67 -2.19
CA GLN A 368 -15.94 1.63 -1.10
C GLN A 368 -16.69 1.00 0.09
N ASN A 369 -17.75 0.23 -0.19
CA ASN A 369 -18.50 -0.49 0.83
C ASN A 369 -17.66 -1.58 1.51
N ALA A 370 -16.77 -2.25 0.78
CA ALA A 370 -15.82 -3.19 1.36
C ALA A 370 -14.87 -2.50 2.36
N ASP A 371 -14.35 -1.32 2.03
CA ASP A 371 -13.52 -0.53 2.96
C ASP A 371 -14.33 -0.11 4.19
N LEU A 372 -15.51 0.48 4.00
CA LEU A 372 -16.40 0.91 5.08
C LEU A 372 -16.85 -0.25 5.99
N GLY A 373 -17.02 -1.46 5.42
CA GLY A 373 -17.44 -2.66 6.13
C GLY A 373 -16.32 -3.41 6.84
N THR A 374 -15.05 -3.03 6.63
CA THR A 374 -13.92 -3.73 7.23
C THR A 374 -13.74 -3.37 8.69
N VAL A 375 -13.80 -4.37 9.57
CA VAL A 375 -13.62 -4.17 11.03
C VAL A 375 -12.14 -4.04 11.39
N ASP A 376 -11.32 -4.96 10.92
CA ASP A 376 -9.86 -4.97 11.08
C ASP A 376 -9.20 -5.78 9.96
N PHE A 377 -8.14 -5.23 9.38
CA PHE A 377 -7.23 -5.92 8.47
C PHE A 377 -5.78 -5.65 8.91
N GLU A 378 -5.12 -6.64 9.52
CA GLU A 378 -3.74 -6.51 10.00
C GLU A 378 -3.53 -5.27 10.90
N GLY A 379 -4.48 -4.99 11.81
CA GLY A 379 -4.45 -3.82 12.69
C GLY A 379 -4.85 -2.50 11.99
N HIS A 380 -5.45 -2.57 10.80
CA HIS A 380 -6.06 -1.44 10.11
C HIS A 380 -7.59 -1.52 10.17
N PRO A 381 -8.27 -0.61 10.89
CA PRO A 381 -9.71 -0.50 10.75
C PRO A 381 -10.06 0.05 9.36
N GLY A 382 -11.18 -0.39 8.81
CA GLY A 382 -11.70 0.09 7.54
C GLY A 382 -12.22 1.53 7.57
N GLY A 383 -12.71 1.98 6.42
CA GLY A 383 -13.36 3.29 6.24
C GLY A 383 -12.39 4.45 6.04
N ALA A 384 -11.12 4.17 5.76
CA ALA A 384 -10.10 5.18 5.50
C ALA A 384 -9.81 5.40 4.00
N PHE A 385 -10.05 4.42 3.13
CA PHE A 385 -9.60 4.43 1.73
C PHE A 385 -10.73 4.72 0.73
N HIS A 386 -11.99 4.58 1.12
CA HIS A 386 -13.14 4.69 0.21
C HIS A 386 -13.16 6.02 -0.59
N LYS A 387 -12.80 7.15 0.01
CA LYS A 387 -12.70 8.44 -0.70
C LYS A 387 -11.62 8.41 -1.80
N VAL A 388 -10.45 7.84 -1.51
CA VAL A 388 -9.37 7.65 -2.49
C VAL A 388 -9.81 6.73 -3.63
N ILE A 389 -10.54 5.65 -3.31
CA ILE A 389 -11.07 4.71 -4.30
C ILE A 389 -12.00 5.45 -5.27
N ARG A 390 -13.01 6.16 -4.76
CA ARG A 390 -13.92 6.95 -5.61
C ARG A 390 -13.17 7.97 -6.46
N TRP A 391 -12.22 8.69 -5.85
CA TRP A 391 -11.38 9.65 -6.55
C TRP A 391 -10.59 8.98 -7.68
N ALA A 392 -10.07 7.78 -7.50
CA ALA A 392 -9.32 7.11 -8.55
C ALA A 392 -10.17 6.86 -9.82
N PHE A 393 -11.43 6.49 -9.64
CA PHE A 393 -12.42 6.34 -10.73
C PHE A 393 -12.78 7.69 -11.36
N GLU A 394 -12.94 8.76 -10.56
CA GLU A 394 -13.06 10.16 -11.02
C GLU A 394 -11.96 10.51 -12.02
N ARG A 395 -10.72 10.22 -11.62
CA ARG A 395 -9.52 10.57 -12.36
C ARG A 395 -9.38 9.77 -13.65
N GLN A 396 -10.12 8.67 -13.79
CA GLN A 396 -10.22 7.88 -15.02
C GLN A 396 -11.50 8.17 -15.82
N GLY A 397 -12.25 9.22 -15.48
CA GLY A 397 -13.37 9.71 -16.28
C GLY A 397 -14.73 9.11 -15.96
N ALA A 398 -14.86 8.28 -14.91
CA ALA A 398 -16.19 7.94 -14.38
C ALA A 398 -16.86 9.19 -13.80
N TYR A 399 -18.18 9.17 -13.60
CA TYR A 399 -18.97 10.27 -13.03
C TYR A 399 -18.98 11.53 -13.90
N GLN A 400 -19.22 11.37 -15.20
CA GLN A 400 -19.38 12.51 -16.11
C GLN A 400 -20.71 13.23 -15.86
N PRO A 401 -20.76 14.58 -15.98
CA PRO A 401 -22.01 15.31 -15.90
C PRO A 401 -22.96 14.91 -17.03
N THR A 402 -24.27 15.06 -16.79
CA THR A 402 -25.28 14.79 -17.81
C THR A 402 -25.04 15.64 -19.06
N GLY A 403 -24.97 14.99 -20.22
CA GLY A 403 -24.71 15.66 -21.51
C GLY A 403 -23.23 15.91 -21.81
N ALA A 404 -22.30 15.38 -21.01
CA ALA A 404 -20.87 15.41 -21.31
C ALA A 404 -20.57 14.83 -22.72
N PRO A 405 -19.59 15.38 -23.45
CA PRO A 405 -19.22 14.87 -24.77
C PRO A 405 -18.77 13.40 -24.71
N THR A 406 -19.18 12.63 -25.72
CA THR A 406 -18.69 11.27 -25.95
C THR A 406 -17.90 11.21 -27.27
N PRO A 407 -16.82 10.42 -27.36
CA PRO A 407 -16.22 9.62 -26.28
C PRO A 407 -15.57 10.48 -25.18
N VAL A 408 -15.59 9.98 -23.95
CA VAL A 408 -15.02 10.68 -22.78
C VAL A 408 -13.51 10.84 -22.93
N THR A 409 -13.01 12.05 -22.67
CA THR A 409 -11.57 12.39 -22.68
C THR A 409 -11.15 13.26 -21.49
N THR A 410 -12.08 13.52 -20.58
CA THR A 410 -11.94 14.38 -19.41
C THR A 410 -12.03 13.59 -18.12
N VAL A 411 -11.59 14.18 -17.02
CA VAL A 411 -11.87 13.63 -15.68
C VAL A 411 -13.35 13.74 -15.37
N GLY A 412 -13.83 12.95 -14.42
CA GLY A 412 -15.18 13.04 -13.87
C GLY A 412 -15.40 14.24 -12.98
N ASP A 413 -16.67 14.48 -12.63
CA ASP A 413 -17.03 15.40 -11.58
C ASP A 413 -16.63 14.85 -10.20
N PRO A 414 -16.24 15.71 -9.25
CA PRO A 414 -16.13 15.33 -7.84
C PRO A 414 -17.50 14.95 -7.25
N PRO A 415 -17.56 14.41 -6.02
CA PRO A 415 -18.83 14.28 -5.30
C PRO A 415 -19.62 15.59 -5.26
N ASP A 416 -20.94 15.50 -5.12
CA ASP A 416 -21.82 16.67 -5.08
C ASP A 416 -21.39 17.71 -4.03
N VAL A 417 -20.98 17.22 -2.86
CA VAL A 417 -20.38 18.01 -1.80
C VAL A 417 -19.03 17.40 -1.47
N ASP A 418 -17.99 18.22 -1.43
CA ASP A 418 -16.62 17.77 -1.18
C ASP A 418 -15.85 18.93 -0.51
N VAL A 419 -16.02 19.05 0.80
CA VAL A 419 -15.39 20.10 1.60
C VAL A 419 -14.02 19.66 2.05
N PHE A 420 -13.02 20.52 1.85
CA PHE A 420 -11.65 20.14 2.12
C PHE A 420 -10.84 21.26 2.75
N ILE A 421 -9.77 20.86 3.43
CA ILE A 421 -8.70 21.74 3.90
C ILE A 421 -7.47 21.42 3.05
N ASN A 422 -6.95 22.42 2.33
CA ASN A 422 -5.90 22.17 1.36
C ASN A 422 -4.55 21.86 2.04
N ASP A 423 -4.02 20.67 1.83
CA ASP A 423 -2.69 20.26 2.30
C ASP A 423 -1.58 20.36 1.25
N GLY A 424 -1.90 20.97 0.10
CA GLY A 424 -1.04 21.07 -1.08
C GLY A 424 -1.60 20.34 -2.30
N ARG A 425 -2.56 19.43 -2.12
CA ARG A 425 -3.19 18.65 -3.19
C ARG A 425 -4.48 19.26 -3.75
N ASN A 426 -4.88 20.42 -3.24
CA ASN A 426 -6.09 21.14 -3.65
C ASN A 426 -7.37 20.29 -3.55
N GLY A 427 -7.45 19.47 -2.49
CA GLY A 427 -8.57 18.57 -2.24
C GLY A 427 -8.48 17.24 -2.98
N GLU A 428 -7.40 16.97 -3.72
CA GLU A 428 -7.14 15.67 -4.36
C GLU A 428 -6.29 14.74 -3.47
N TYR A 429 -6.05 13.51 -3.94
CA TYR A 429 -5.48 12.42 -3.14
C TYR A 429 -4.15 11.90 -3.66
N GLN A 430 -3.33 12.69 -4.35
CA GLN A 430 -1.97 12.23 -4.71
C GLN A 430 -1.18 11.82 -3.46
N PHE A 431 -0.24 10.87 -3.63
CA PHE A 431 0.61 10.43 -2.51
C PHE A 431 1.39 11.61 -1.93
N GLN A 432 1.27 11.82 -0.63
CA GLN A 432 1.97 12.88 0.10
C GLN A 432 2.51 12.33 1.42
N GLN A 433 3.82 12.11 1.49
CA GLN A 433 4.46 11.59 2.70
C GLN A 433 4.43 12.60 3.85
N ASN A 434 4.65 13.88 3.57
CA ASN A 434 4.57 14.97 4.55
C ASN A 434 3.16 15.59 4.53
N PHE A 435 2.21 14.94 5.20
CA PHE A 435 0.82 15.39 5.30
C PHE A 435 0.58 16.40 6.46
N TRP A 436 1.60 16.65 7.28
CA TRP A 436 1.48 17.43 8.52
C TRP A 436 1.95 18.88 8.41
N ASN A 437 2.10 19.41 7.20
CA ASN A 437 2.69 20.73 6.97
C ASN A 437 1.80 21.66 6.13
N THR A 438 0.48 21.52 6.23
CA THR A 438 -0.43 22.43 5.53
C THR A 438 -0.26 23.88 5.98
N THR A 439 -0.38 24.81 5.04
CA THR A 439 -0.42 26.26 5.31
C THR A 439 -1.84 26.81 5.46
N ASP A 440 -2.87 25.99 5.22
CA ASP A 440 -4.27 26.40 5.28
C ASP A 440 -4.87 26.33 6.68
N MET A 441 -4.08 25.91 7.64
CA MET A 441 -4.32 26.12 9.06
C MET A 441 -3.22 27.05 9.59
N TRP A 442 -3.55 28.03 10.43
CA TRP A 442 -2.53 28.90 11.02
C TRP A 442 -2.94 29.35 12.42
N ASN A 443 -1.96 29.84 13.16
CA ASN A 443 -2.14 30.31 14.53
C ASN A 443 -2.06 31.84 14.58
N ARG A 444 -2.78 32.45 15.52
CA ARG A 444 -2.74 33.85 15.91
C ARG A 444 -2.62 33.97 17.43
N LEU A 445 -1.94 35.01 17.90
CA LEU A 445 -1.85 35.35 19.34
C LEU A 445 -3.05 36.16 19.83
N SER A 446 -3.92 36.60 18.91
CA SER A 446 -5.16 37.32 19.19
C SER A 446 -6.27 36.81 18.29
N ALA A 447 -7.51 36.90 18.77
CA ALA A 447 -8.73 36.56 18.03
C ALA A 447 -9.07 37.65 16.98
N ASP A 448 -8.12 37.96 16.10
CA ASP A 448 -8.13 39.16 15.24
C ASP A 448 -8.57 38.90 13.80
N GLY A 449 -8.76 37.63 13.41
CA GLY A 449 -9.08 37.25 12.03
C GLY A 449 -7.93 37.45 11.04
N GLY A 450 -6.72 37.69 11.52
CA GLY A 450 -5.52 37.84 10.70
C GLY A 450 -5.19 36.56 9.95
N LEU A 451 -4.61 36.69 8.76
CA LEU A 451 -4.32 35.56 7.85
C LEU A 451 -2.88 35.05 7.95
N ALA A 452 -2.01 35.75 8.68
CA ALA A 452 -0.61 35.40 8.82
C ALA A 452 -0.41 34.46 10.02
N HIS A 453 0.39 33.42 9.84
CA HIS A 453 0.77 32.53 10.94
C HIS A 453 1.66 33.26 11.95
N GLU A 454 1.30 33.19 13.22
CA GLU A 454 2.12 33.59 14.35
C GLU A 454 2.54 32.38 15.16
N THR A 455 3.81 32.39 15.57
CA THR A 455 4.41 31.38 16.42
C THR A 455 3.61 31.26 17.73
N PRO A 456 3.06 30.08 18.08
CA PRO A 456 2.27 29.95 19.30
C PRO A 456 3.07 30.24 20.57
N VAL A 457 2.42 30.83 21.59
CA VAL A 457 3.05 31.10 22.90
C VAL A 457 2.53 30.11 23.93
N VAL A 458 3.43 29.37 24.57
CA VAL A 458 3.12 28.34 25.58
C VAL A 458 2.46 28.97 26.82
N GLY A 459 1.46 28.28 27.38
CA GLY A 459 0.79 28.68 28.63
C GLY A 459 -0.17 29.86 28.50
N VAL A 460 -0.40 30.38 27.29
CA VAL A 460 -1.40 31.42 27.02
C VAL A 460 -2.37 30.96 25.94
N THR A 461 -3.56 31.57 25.90
CA THR A 461 -4.54 31.30 24.85
C THR A 461 -4.01 31.77 23.50
N ASN A 462 -4.01 30.85 22.55
CA ASN A 462 -3.73 31.06 21.14
C ASN A 462 -5.00 30.75 20.34
N TYR A 463 -5.02 31.15 19.07
CA TYR A 463 -6.20 31.03 18.23
C TYR A 463 -5.83 30.43 16.87
N MET A 464 -6.34 29.23 16.59
CA MET A 464 -6.21 28.63 15.27
C MET A 464 -7.31 29.16 14.34
N TYR A 465 -6.94 29.38 13.08
CA TYR A 465 -7.84 29.62 11.96
C TYR A 465 -7.55 28.61 10.86
N VAL A 466 -8.58 28.30 10.07
CA VAL A 466 -8.50 27.31 9.00
C VAL A 466 -9.27 27.77 7.78
N ARG A 467 -8.71 27.54 6.60
CA ARG A 467 -9.35 27.81 5.32
C ARG A 467 -9.99 26.54 4.80
N VAL A 468 -11.30 26.60 4.63
CA VAL A 468 -12.12 25.51 4.09
C VAL A 468 -12.58 25.87 2.69
N ARG A 469 -12.55 24.90 1.79
CA ARG A 469 -13.05 25.03 0.42
C ARG A 469 -14.08 23.95 0.12
N ASN A 470 -14.81 24.12 -0.97
CA ASN A 470 -15.69 23.11 -1.52
C ASN A 470 -15.29 22.81 -2.98
N ARG A 471 -14.79 21.60 -3.23
CA ARG A 471 -14.46 21.08 -4.56
C ARG A 471 -15.71 20.54 -5.28
N GLY A 472 -16.77 20.19 -4.53
CA GLY A 472 -17.97 19.55 -5.04
C GLY A 472 -18.75 20.40 -6.03
N THR A 473 -19.62 19.77 -6.81
CA THR A 473 -20.41 20.41 -7.86
C THR A 473 -21.58 21.24 -7.31
N GLN A 474 -21.99 20.99 -6.06
CA GLN A 474 -23.10 21.67 -5.39
C GLN A 474 -22.62 22.50 -4.19
N THR A 475 -23.51 23.34 -3.65
CA THR A 475 -23.25 24.09 -2.42
C THR A 475 -23.21 23.15 -1.22
N ALA A 476 -22.12 23.15 -0.48
CA ALA A 476 -22.01 22.47 0.80
C ALA A 476 -22.82 23.23 1.85
N ASN A 477 -23.71 22.56 2.56
CA ASN A 477 -24.52 23.14 3.63
C ASN A 477 -24.15 22.55 4.98
N ASN A 478 -24.50 23.27 6.05
CA ASN A 478 -24.23 22.86 7.43
C ASN A 478 -22.75 22.52 7.66
N VAL A 479 -21.87 23.28 7.01
CA VAL A 479 -20.43 23.04 7.11
C VAL A 479 -19.98 23.34 8.54
N VAL A 480 -19.32 22.39 9.17
CA VAL A 480 -18.78 22.50 10.54
C VAL A 480 -17.31 22.15 10.51
N VAL A 481 -16.51 22.88 11.28
CA VAL A 481 -15.09 22.56 11.47
C VAL A 481 -14.83 22.29 12.93
N LYS A 482 -14.15 21.19 13.22
CA LYS A 482 -13.70 20.76 14.54
C LYS A 482 -12.18 20.99 14.66
N GLY A 483 -11.73 21.55 15.77
CA GLY A 483 -10.33 21.84 16.04
C GLY A 483 -9.76 20.99 17.16
N PHE A 484 -8.59 20.39 16.93
CA PHE A 484 -7.87 19.57 17.89
C PHE A 484 -6.40 19.98 17.96
N HIS A 485 -5.77 19.73 19.09
CA HIS A 485 -4.34 19.87 19.26
C HIS A 485 -3.77 18.67 20.04
N ASN A 486 -2.47 18.49 19.94
CA ASN A 486 -1.73 17.54 20.76
C ASN A 486 -0.31 18.05 21.03
N ILE A 487 0.28 17.50 22.09
CA ILE A 487 1.69 17.65 22.43
C ILE A 487 2.57 17.28 21.22
N PRO A 488 3.83 17.79 21.16
CA PRO A 488 4.71 17.48 20.05
C PRO A 488 4.99 15.98 20.02
N GLY A 489 4.39 15.27 19.07
CA GLY A 489 4.51 13.82 18.98
C GLY A 489 4.52 13.28 17.56
N VAL A 490 5.24 12.19 17.37
CA VAL A 490 5.04 11.24 16.26
C VAL A 490 4.41 9.97 16.82
N GLY A 491 3.74 9.19 15.97
CA GLY A 491 2.98 8.02 16.39
C GLY A 491 1.65 8.37 17.02
N LEU A 492 1.04 9.46 16.54
CA LEU A 492 -0.27 9.88 16.98
C LEU A 492 -1.34 8.94 16.43
N VAL A 493 -2.37 8.71 17.24
CA VAL A 493 -3.45 7.77 16.99
C VAL A 493 -4.77 8.50 17.16
N TRP A 494 -5.67 8.38 16.19
CA TRP A 494 -7.03 8.89 16.27
C TRP A 494 -7.97 7.85 16.92
N PRO A 495 -8.87 8.26 17.83
CA PRO A 495 -9.00 9.61 18.41
C PRO A 495 -8.06 9.86 19.60
N ASP A 496 -7.51 8.81 20.22
CA ASP A 496 -6.90 8.82 21.56
C ASP A 496 -5.81 9.87 21.81
N SER A 497 -5.03 10.23 20.80
CA SER A 497 -3.95 11.21 20.95
C SER A 497 -4.44 12.66 20.89
N TRP A 498 -5.65 12.93 20.42
CA TRP A 498 -6.07 14.27 20.05
C TRP A 498 -7.00 14.89 21.08
N GLN A 499 -6.60 16.06 21.60
CA GLN A 499 -7.42 16.83 22.52
C GLN A 499 -8.21 17.88 21.73
N SER A 500 -9.52 17.98 21.97
CA SER A 500 -10.30 19.10 21.43
C SER A 500 -9.77 20.44 21.95
N MET A 501 -9.69 21.41 21.06
CA MET A 501 -9.40 22.79 21.44
C MET A 501 -10.49 23.34 22.38
N THR A 502 -10.17 24.36 23.18
CA THR A 502 -11.13 25.02 24.08
C THR A 502 -12.37 25.47 23.34
N THR A 503 -12.20 26.03 22.14
CA THR A 503 -13.28 26.12 21.15
C THR A 503 -13.23 24.84 20.32
N ALA A 504 -14.06 23.85 20.62
CA ALA A 504 -13.96 22.53 19.99
C ALA A 504 -14.44 22.52 18.53
N GLN A 505 -15.50 23.28 18.21
CA GLN A 505 -16.09 23.32 16.87
C GLN A 505 -16.72 24.67 16.56
N LEU A 506 -16.77 25.04 15.28
CA LEU A 506 -17.41 26.25 14.77
C LEU A 506 -18.18 25.97 13.47
N PRO A 507 -19.37 26.58 13.27
CA PRO A 507 -20.05 26.52 12.00
C PRO A 507 -19.36 27.41 10.96
N ALA A 508 -19.29 26.95 9.73
CA ALA A 508 -18.84 27.72 8.57
C ALA A 508 -20.02 28.12 7.64
N GLY A 509 -21.24 27.65 7.96
CA GLY A 509 -22.45 27.95 7.19
C GLY A 509 -22.50 27.15 5.90
N SER A 510 -22.78 27.82 4.78
CA SER A 510 -22.78 27.20 3.45
C SER A 510 -21.60 27.70 2.61
N ILE A 511 -21.00 26.81 1.84
CA ILE A 511 -19.89 27.13 0.93
C ILE A 511 -20.31 26.72 -0.47
N ALA A 512 -20.47 27.69 -1.37
CA ALA A 512 -20.79 27.44 -2.77
C ALA A 512 -19.73 26.53 -3.43
N SER A 513 -20.10 25.84 -4.52
CA SER A 513 -19.13 25.11 -5.34
C SER A 513 -17.97 26.00 -5.78
N GLY A 514 -16.73 25.52 -5.63
CA GLY A 514 -15.51 26.30 -5.86
C GLY A 514 -15.24 27.41 -4.83
N GLY A 515 -16.11 27.54 -3.82
CA GLY A 515 -16.05 28.57 -2.79
C GLY A 515 -14.99 28.30 -1.72
N VAL A 516 -14.70 29.34 -0.95
CA VAL A 516 -13.73 29.32 0.15
C VAL A 516 -14.23 30.16 1.31
N THR A 517 -13.99 29.70 2.53
CA THR A 517 -14.25 30.46 3.76
C THR A 517 -13.14 30.26 4.78
N VAL A 518 -12.96 31.22 5.68
CA VAL A 518 -12.04 31.12 6.81
C VAL A 518 -12.87 30.92 8.08
N VAL A 519 -12.54 29.87 8.83
CA VAL A 519 -13.23 29.50 10.07
C VAL A 519 -12.26 29.66 11.25
N GLY A 520 -12.75 30.26 12.32
CA GLY A 520 -12.01 30.57 13.53
C GLY A 520 -12.62 31.78 14.23
N PRO A 521 -12.10 32.16 15.41
CA PRO A 521 -10.95 31.57 16.08
C PRO A 521 -11.28 30.31 16.88
N PHE A 522 -10.48 29.26 16.72
CA PHE A 522 -10.46 28.12 17.63
C PHE A 522 -9.47 28.40 18.77
N ALA A 523 -9.97 28.70 19.97
CA ALA A 523 -9.12 28.97 21.12
C ALA A 523 -8.47 27.68 21.63
N TRP A 524 -7.16 27.71 21.85
CA TRP A 524 -6.38 26.59 22.39
C TRP A 524 -5.22 27.11 23.25
N THR A 525 -4.63 26.25 24.09
CA THR A 525 -3.50 26.65 24.95
C THR A 525 -2.41 25.60 24.83
N PRO A 526 -1.26 25.91 24.20
CA PRO A 526 -0.16 24.99 24.15
C PRO A 526 0.39 24.77 25.55
N ALA A 527 0.59 23.51 25.92
CA ALA A 527 1.03 23.12 27.26
C ALA A 527 2.55 22.88 27.33
N ILE A 528 3.20 22.58 26.19
CA ILE A 528 4.61 22.17 26.16
C ILE A 528 5.42 23.04 25.21
N GLU A 529 6.60 23.47 25.68
CA GLU A 529 7.59 24.17 24.86
C GLU A 529 8.28 23.22 23.88
N GLY A 530 8.15 23.51 22.58
CA GLY A 530 8.94 22.87 21.54
C GLY A 530 8.27 22.87 20.17
N HIS A 531 7.09 22.26 20.10
CA HIS A 531 6.28 22.04 18.89
C HIS A 531 4.86 21.58 19.34
N GLU A 532 3.78 21.82 18.61
CA GLU A 532 2.49 21.15 18.83
C GLU A 532 1.89 20.73 17.50
N CYS A 533 1.07 19.70 17.51
CA CYS A 533 0.36 19.23 16.33
C CYS A 533 -1.06 19.78 16.38
N LEU A 534 -1.44 20.55 15.37
CA LEU A 534 -2.82 21.01 15.17
C LEU A 534 -3.49 20.10 14.15
N LEU A 535 -4.76 19.76 14.39
CA LEU A 535 -5.58 19.00 13.45
C LEU A 535 -6.93 19.72 13.31
N ALA A 536 -7.39 19.84 12.07
CA ALA A 536 -8.73 20.32 11.77
C ALA A 536 -9.47 19.26 10.96
N VAL A 537 -10.75 19.09 11.27
CA VAL A 537 -11.67 18.19 10.57
C VAL A 537 -12.85 19.02 10.11
N VAL A 538 -13.10 19.08 8.80
CA VAL A 538 -14.29 19.73 8.22
C VAL A 538 -15.32 18.69 7.80
N GLU A 539 -16.59 18.96 8.02
CA GLU A 539 -17.70 18.10 7.60
C GLU A 539 -18.85 18.95 7.05
N ALA A 540 -19.63 18.37 6.15
CA ALA A 540 -20.83 18.98 5.60
C ALA A 540 -21.90 17.90 5.35
N ASP A 541 -23.15 18.33 5.15
CA ASP A 541 -24.19 17.41 4.65
C ASP A 541 -23.74 16.84 3.30
N GLY A 542 -23.69 15.51 3.19
CA GLY A 542 -23.22 14.81 1.98
C GLY A 542 -21.72 14.55 1.91
N ASP A 543 -20.93 15.07 2.86
CA ASP A 543 -19.47 14.82 2.94
C ASP A 543 -18.99 14.70 4.40
N PRO A 544 -19.24 13.54 5.05
CA PRO A 544 -18.71 13.24 6.37
C PRO A 544 -17.21 12.95 6.32
N SER A 545 -16.48 13.26 7.40
CA SER A 545 -15.08 12.85 7.53
C SER A 545 -14.97 11.36 7.87
N ASN A 546 -13.89 10.72 7.41
CA ASN A 546 -13.47 9.36 7.76
C ASN A 546 -13.24 9.21 9.28
N THR A 547 -13.03 10.30 10.02
CA THR A 547 -13.01 10.27 11.49
C THR A 547 -14.28 9.68 12.10
N ASN A 548 -15.44 9.78 11.42
CA ASN A 548 -16.71 9.22 11.87
C ASN A 548 -16.80 7.71 11.69
N ASN A 549 -15.94 7.11 10.84
CA ASN A 549 -15.92 5.67 10.62
C ASN A 549 -15.14 4.93 11.72
N ILE A 550 -14.27 5.66 12.44
CA ILE A 550 -13.48 5.11 13.55
C ILE A 550 -14.27 5.28 14.84
N THR A 551 -14.96 4.23 15.29
CA THR A 551 -15.93 4.32 16.40
C THR A 551 -15.61 3.39 17.57
N GLY A 552 -16.22 3.67 18.72
CA GLY A 552 -16.08 2.86 19.93
C GLY A 552 -14.64 2.84 20.46
N ALA A 553 -14.06 1.64 20.54
CA ALA A 553 -12.68 1.44 20.98
C ALA A 553 -11.67 1.30 19.81
N GLN A 554 -12.12 1.49 18.56
CA GLN A 554 -11.23 1.44 17.41
C GLN A 554 -10.29 2.64 17.42
N THR A 555 -9.07 2.40 16.97
CA THR A 555 -8.05 3.45 16.84
C THR A 555 -7.29 3.27 15.54
N ILE A 556 -6.87 4.38 14.93
CA ILE A 556 -6.08 4.35 13.70
C ILE A 556 -4.87 5.28 13.82
N PRO A 557 -3.65 4.83 13.47
CA PRO A 557 -2.50 5.73 13.35
C PRO A 557 -2.81 6.85 12.37
N HIS A 558 -2.55 8.11 12.73
CA HIS A 558 -2.96 9.26 11.92
C HIS A 558 -2.40 9.27 10.49
N TRP A 559 -1.25 8.63 10.24
CA TRP A 559 -0.68 8.49 8.91
C TRP A 559 -1.52 7.57 8.00
N ARG A 560 -2.34 6.68 8.57
CA ARG A 560 -3.31 5.85 7.85
C ARG A 560 -4.69 6.50 7.71
N LEU A 561 -4.84 7.76 8.12
CA LEU A 561 -6.12 8.47 8.13
C LEU A 561 -6.02 9.81 7.38
N VAL A 562 -5.16 10.72 7.85
CA VAL A 562 -5.08 12.11 7.36
C VAL A 562 -4.81 12.19 5.86
N PRO A 563 -3.87 11.43 5.26
CA PRO A 563 -3.60 11.56 3.82
C PRO A 563 -4.76 11.10 2.92
N PHE A 564 -5.72 10.36 3.46
CA PHE A 564 -6.77 9.66 2.71
C PHE A 564 -8.17 10.26 2.91
N ASP A 565 -8.25 11.39 3.60
CA ASP A 565 -9.48 12.17 3.78
C ASP A 565 -9.15 13.67 3.65
N ASN A 566 -9.56 14.29 2.54
CA ASN A 566 -9.27 15.71 2.30
C ASN A 566 -10.04 16.65 3.27
N ASN A 567 -11.00 16.12 4.01
CA ASN A 567 -11.66 16.77 5.15
C ASN A 567 -10.75 16.95 6.37
N ILE A 568 -9.64 16.22 6.43
CA ILE A 568 -8.72 16.23 7.56
C ILE A 568 -7.41 16.87 7.14
N ALA A 569 -6.96 17.85 7.90
CA ALA A 569 -5.65 18.44 7.69
C ALA A 569 -4.88 18.58 9.01
N GLN A 570 -3.57 18.36 8.92
CA GLN A 570 -2.66 18.52 10.04
C GLN A 570 -1.65 19.64 9.76
N ARG A 571 -1.41 20.49 10.77
CA ARG A 571 -0.28 21.41 10.80
C ARG A 571 0.55 21.21 12.05
N ASN A 572 1.80 20.92 11.82
CA ASN A 572 2.88 20.99 12.78
C ASN A 572 3.27 22.47 13.01
N VAL A 573 3.19 22.93 14.26
CA VAL A 573 3.57 24.31 14.64
C VAL A 573 4.74 24.29 15.61
N ALA A 574 5.84 24.95 15.25
CA ALA A 574 7.01 25.09 16.11
C ALA A 574 7.00 26.49 16.78
N PRO A 575 6.80 26.60 18.10
CA PRO A 575 6.79 27.86 18.84
C PRO A 575 8.15 28.59 18.93
N VAL A 576 9.11 28.32 18.03
CA VAL A 576 10.42 29.00 18.06
C VAL A 576 10.96 29.21 16.64
N PRO A 577 11.45 30.43 16.32
CA PRO A 577 12.05 30.78 15.03
C PRO A 577 13.14 29.79 14.62
N GLY A 578 13.07 29.29 13.39
CA GLY A 578 14.25 28.81 12.69
C GLY A 578 14.77 29.94 11.81
N GLY A 579 15.93 30.52 12.14
CA GLY A 579 16.76 31.23 11.16
C GLY A 579 16.95 32.73 11.35
N GLY A 580 18.21 33.14 11.48
CA GLY A 580 18.71 34.51 11.38
C GLY A 580 20.22 34.54 11.07
N GLY A 581 20.75 33.46 10.48
CA GLY A 581 22.19 33.16 10.33
C GLY A 581 22.65 31.97 11.21
N PHE A 582 23.91 31.56 11.09
CA PHE A 582 24.51 30.40 11.80
C PHE A 582 24.18 30.35 13.29
N ALA A 583 24.40 31.45 14.01
CA ALA A 583 24.24 31.48 15.47
C ALA A 583 22.78 31.29 15.91
N GLU A 584 21.84 31.90 15.20
CA GLU A 584 20.41 31.78 15.51
C GLU A 584 19.86 30.41 15.12
N LEU A 585 20.34 29.80 14.03
CA LEU A 585 19.97 28.43 13.68
C LEU A 585 20.47 27.43 14.73
N VAL A 586 21.74 27.51 15.14
CA VAL A 586 22.26 26.63 16.20
C VAL A 586 21.45 26.81 17.48
N ARG A 587 21.20 28.05 17.92
CA ARG A 587 20.39 28.36 19.11
C ARG A 587 18.98 27.79 19.01
N ALA A 588 18.34 27.97 17.85
CA ALA A 588 17.01 27.44 17.59
C ALA A 588 16.95 25.91 17.65
N PHE A 589 18.08 25.20 17.56
CA PHE A 589 18.10 23.74 17.64
C PHE A 589 18.93 23.20 18.81
N ILE A 590 19.21 24.00 19.84
CA ILE A 590 19.84 23.49 21.07
C ILE A 590 18.84 22.56 21.77
N ARG A 591 19.16 21.27 21.80
CA ARG A 591 18.43 20.22 22.54
C ARG A 591 16.91 20.25 22.28
N ARG A 592 16.52 20.39 21.02
CA ARG A 592 15.11 20.30 20.61
C ARG A 592 14.51 18.97 20.99
N ARG A 593 13.24 18.98 21.35
CA ARG A 593 12.52 17.82 21.87
C ARG A 593 11.19 17.57 21.18
N PHE A 594 10.83 16.30 21.09
CA PHE A 594 9.49 15.83 20.77
C PHE A 594 9.28 14.42 21.32
N TRP A 595 8.02 13.99 21.44
CA TRP A 595 7.64 12.66 21.87
C TRP A 595 7.58 11.68 20.71
N PHE A 596 8.12 10.50 20.91
CA PHE A 596 7.99 9.38 19.99
C PHE A 596 7.13 8.32 20.65
N THR A 597 5.97 8.05 20.06
CA THR A 597 5.04 7.02 20.54
C THR A 597 5.05 5.84 19.59
N ASN A 598 5.11 4.62 20.12
CA ASN A 598 4.77 3.43 19.33
C ASN A 598 3.24 3.34 19.19
N PRO A 599 2.63 3.54 18.01
CA PRO A 599 1.18 3.52 17.88
C PRO A 599 0.61 2.10 17.97
N TYR A 600 1.44 1.05 17.95
CA TYR A 600 1.02 -0.34 17.85
C TYR A 600 0.92 -1.04 19.22
N LEU A 601 0.16 -2.13 19.25
CA LEU A 601 -0.04 -2.99 20.43
C LEU A 601 1.10 -3.99 20.64
N LEU A 602 2.09 -4.00 19.75
CA LEU A 602 3.27 -4.86 19.85
C LEU A 602 4.54 -4.00 19.97
N PRO A 603 5.60 -4.50 20.63
CA PRO A 603 6.90 -3.86 20.62
C PRO A 603 7.43 -3.65 19.20
N GLY A 604 8.26 -2.63 19.01
CA GLY A 604 8.78 -2.29 17.70
C GLY A 604 10.16 -1.65 17.71
N LYS A 605 10.80 -1.67 16.54
CA LYS A 605 12.07 -0.98 16.27
C LYS A 605 11.75 0.40 15.70
N ALA A 606 12.10 1.43 16.46
CA ALA A 606 11.98 2.82 16.06
C ALA A 606 13.16 3.23 15.16
N ARG A 607 12.86 4.05 14.15
CA ARG A 607 13.82 4.68 13.24
C ARG A 607 13.42 6.14 13.02
N LEU A 608 14.40 7.03 13.08
CA LEU A 608 14.29 8.45 12.76
C LEU A 608 15.14 8.77 11.53
N GLU A 609 14.59 9.50 10.58
CA GLU A 609 15.28 9.90 9.35
C GLU A 609 15.21 11.42 9.15
N PRO A 610 16.27 12.15 9.52
CA PRO A 610 16.36 13.57 9.27
C PRO A 610 16.68 13.86 7.79
N LYS A 611 15.95 14.80 7.21
CA LYS A 611 16.15 15.35 5.87
C LYS A 611 16.36 16.86 5.97
N LEU A 612 17.63 17.27 5.91
CA LEU A 612 18.02 18.68 5.89
C LEU A 612 17.90 19.25 4.47
N PRO A 613 17.72 20.58 4.33
CA PRO A 613 17.86 21.27 3.05
C PRO A 613 19.23 20.98 2.40
N ASP A 614 19.25 20.78 1.07
CA ASP A 614 20.46 20.44 0.32
C ASP A 614 21.63 21.38 0.57
N ILE A 615 21.36 22.68 0.75
CA ILE A 615 22.39 23.68 1.06
C ILE A 615 23.08 23.42 2.40
N LEU A 616 22.33 23.03 3.43
CA LEU A 616 22.88 22.70 4.74
C LEU A 616 23.68 21.39 4.69
N VAL A 617 23.18 20.39 3.95
CA VAL A 617 23.90 19.14 3.70
C VAL A 617 25.24 19.41 3.00
N LYS A 618 25.24 20.22 1.93
CA LYS A 618 26.46 20.61 1.19
C LYS A 618 27.46 21.35 2.07
N LYS A 619 26.97 22.18 2.99
CA LYS A 619 27.79 22.89 3.99
C LYS A 619 28.16 22.01 5.18
N GLY A 620 27.87 20.72 5.18
CA GLY A 620 28.33 19.77 6.20
C GLY A 620 27.54 19.81 7.51
N TRP A 621 26.36 20.46 7.55
CA TRP A 621 25.47 20.42 8.70
C TRP A 621 24.87 19.02 8.88
N LYS A 622 24.67 18.61 10.13
CA LYS A 622 24.14 17.28 10.47
C LYS A 622 23.15 17.36 11.62
N VAL A 623 22.21 16.43 11.67
CA VAL A 623 21.34 16.23 12.83
C VAL A 623 21.99 15.23 13.77
N LYS A 624 22.00 15.53 15.07
CA LYS A 624 22.48 14.62 16.10
C LYS A 624 21.40 14.37 17.14
N PHE A 625 20.99 13.12 17.27
CA PHE A 625 20.13 12.64 18.34
C PHE A 625 20.97 12.37 19.60
N LEU A 626 20.55 12.94 20.73
CA LEU A 626 21.28 12.90 22.00
C LEU A 626 20.86 11.73 22.89
N ASN A 627 19.76 11.04 22.58
CA ASN A 627 19.31 9.87 23.31
C ASN A 627 20.19 8.65 23.04
N ALA A 628 20.23 7.72 23.99
CA ALA A 628 20.78 6.38 23.76
C ALA A 628 20.05 5.69 22.59
N GLY A 629 20.84 5.13 21.66
CA GLY A 629 20.38 4.57 20.39
C GLY A 629 20.45 5.55 19.21
N GLY A 630 20.59 6.86 19.46
CA GLY A 630 20.60 7.89 18.42
C GLY A 630 19.33 7.83 17.59
N GLU A 631 19.47 7.63 16.28
CA GLU A 631 18.36 7.55 15.32
C GLU A 631 17.58 6.22 15.36
N ARG A 632 18.07 5.19 16.08
CA ARG A 632 17.40 3.88 16.17
C ARG A 632 17.37 3.32 17.58
N PHE A 633 16.20 2.86 18.01
CA PHE A 633 16.00 2.31 19.35
C PHE A 633 14.80 1.36 19.36
N SER A 634 14.59 0.65 20.46
CA SER A 634 13.41 -0.21 20.66
C SER A 634 12.41 0.47 21.59
N LEU A 635 11.13 0.17 21.38
CA LEU A 635 10.01 0.58 22.22
C LEU A 635 9.09 -0.63 22.45
N GLY A 636 8.55 -0.75 23.65
CA GLY A 636 7.43 -1.61 23.97
C GLY A 636 6.13 -1.16 23.28
N ALA A 637 5.09 -1.98 23.41
CA ALA A 637 3.76 -1.65 22.93
C ALA A 637 3.26 -0.35 23.57
N LYS A 638 2.75 0.59 22.76
CA LYS A 638 2.27 1.91 23.21
C LYS A 638 3.28 2.74 24.02
N GLU A 639 4.56 2.33 24.09
CA GLU A 639 5.58 3.06 24.84
C GLU A 639 5.87 4.41 24.21
N GLN A 640 6.09 5.41 25.06
CA GLN A 640 6.50 6.76 24.67
C GLN A 640 7.93 7.04 25.12
N LYS A 641 8.69 7.74 24.29
CA LYS A 641 10.05 8.19 24.59
C LYS A 641 10.24 9.63 24.13
N GLU A 642 10.80 10.46 25.00
CA GLU A 642 11.23 11.81 24.61
C GLU A 642 12.50 11.72 23.75
N ILE A 643 12.44 12.31 22.56
CA ILE A 643 13.56 12.44 21.64
C ILE A 643 14.15 13.83 21.80
N ILE A 644 15.46 13.90 21.96
CA ILE A 644 16.25 15.12 22.10
C ILE A 644 17.27 15.14 20.97
N PHE A 645 17.32 16.22 20.20
CA PHE A 645 18.27 16.36 19.10
C PHE A 645 18.83 17.77 18.98
N THR A 646 19.90 17.90 18.20
CA THR A 646 20.50 19.19 17.86
C THR A 646 21.01 19.20 16.43
N LEU A 647 21.30 20.39 15.90
CA LEU A 647 22.03 20.55 14.65
C LEU A 647 23.52 20.72 14.97
N GLU A 648 24.34 19.77 14.52
CA GLU A 648 25.79 19.94 14.47
C GLU A 648 26.12 20.90 13.34
N ALA A 649 26.80 21.99 13.71
CA ALA A 649 27.14 23.06 12.80
C ALA A 649 28.09 22.61 11.69
N GLY A 650 27.78 23.03 10.47
CA GLY A 650 28.66 22.97 9.31
C GLY A 650 29.30 24.33 9.01
N GLU A 651 29.59 24.59 7.75
CA GLU A 651 30.00 25.91 7.26
C GLU A 651 28.87 26.93 7.37
N ASP A 652 29.23 28.21 7.59
CA ASP A 652 28.29 29.32 7.64
C ASP A 652 27.59 29.55 6.30
N PHE A 653 26.43 30.18 6.33
CA PHE A 653 25.61 30.51 5.16
C PHE A 653 24.92 31.86 5.33
N THR A 654 24.71 32.52 4.20
CA THR A 654 24.00 33.78 4.08
C THR A 654 22.52 33.56 3.77
N PRO A 655 21.63 34.51 4.10
CA PRO A 655 20.24 34.54 3.61
C PRO A 655 20.11 34.30 2.11
N GLN A 656 21.02 34.84 1.32
CA GLN A 656 21.05 34.70 -0.14
C GLN A 656 21.37 33.26 -0.57
N GLU A 657 22.32 32.60 0.09
CA GLU A 657 22.64 31.19 -0.17
C GLU A 657 21.49 30.24 0.21
N LEU A 658 20.70 30.59 1.24
CA LEU A 658 19.55 29.80 1.64
C LEU A 658 18.39 29.90 0.63
N GLY A 659 18.30 30.99 -0.13
CA GLY A 659 17.34 31.13 -1.25
C GLY A 659 15.87 31.25 -0.84
N GLY A 660 15.59 31.57 0.42
CA GLY A 660 14.23 31.67 0.98
C GLY A 660 14.01 30.76 2.18
N VAL A 661 12.73 30.56 2.54
CA VAL A 661 12.36 29.64 3.63
C VAL A 661 12.61 28.21 3.18
N GLN A 662 13.38 27.46 3.98
CA GLN A 662 13.69 26.06 3.73
C GLN A 662 13.01 25.15 4.76
N GLU A 663 12.78 23.89 4.41
CA GLU A 663 12.20 22.89 5.32
C GLU A 663 13.25 21.88 5.78
N PHE A 664 13.32 21.67 7.10
CA PHE A 664 14.00 20.54 7.72
C PHE A 664 12.94 19.57 8.28
N THR A 665 12.99 18.31 7.83
CA THR A 665 12.00 17.30 8.21
C THR A 665 12.66 16.12 8.93
N ILE A 666 12.02 15.57 9.96
CA ILE A 666 12.39 14.30 10.58
C ILE A 666 11.22 13.33 10.36
N TYR A 667 11.45 12.29 9.56
CA TYR A 667 10.50 11.20 9.41
C TYR A 667 10.68 10.18 10.54
N ALA A 668 9.59 9.64 11.05
CA ALA A 668 9.61 8.66 12.13
C ALA A 668 8.92 7.37 11.70
N TYR A 669 9.48 6.25 12.13
CA TYR A 669 9.04 4.91 11.74
C TYR A 669 9.07 3.93 12.90
N VAL A 670 8.11 2.99 12.92
CA VAL A 670 8.15 1.81 13.79
C VAL A 670 7.97 0.57 12.93
N ASN A 671 8.91 -0.38 13.02
CA ASN A 671 8.93 -1.58 12.17
C ASN A 671 8.84 -1.22 10.67
N ASP A 672 9.52 -0.14 10.28
CA ASP A 672 9.56 0.43 8.94
C ASP A 672 8.21 0.97 8.40
N PHE A 673 7.14 0.96 9.18
CA PHE A 673 5.94 1.74 8.90
C PHE A 673 6.14 3.20 9.35
N PRO A 674 5.76 4.18 8.51
CA PRO A 674 5.80 5.58 8.91
C PRO A 674 4.83 5.78 10.07
N ILE A 675 5.16 6.70 10.97
CA ILE A 675 4.28 7.08 12.08
C ILE A 675 4.12 8.60 12.18
N GLY A 676 4.32 9.30 11.05
CA GLY A 676 4.36 10.75 10.98
C GLY A 676 5.78 11.31 11.01
N GLY A 677 5.89 12.60 11.31
CA GLY A 677 7.17 13.29 11.36
C GLY A 677 7.06 14.70 11.91
N MET A 678 8.20 15.37 11.94
CA MET A 678 8.34 16.76 12.37
C MET A 678 8.88 17.60 11.22
N SER A 679 8.31 18.78 11.02
CA SER A 679 8.78 19.78 10.05
C SER A 679 9.15 21.06 10.78
N TYR A 680 10.29 21.64 10.39
CA TYR A 680 10.77 22.91 10.91
C TYR A 680 11.11 23.82 9.74
N HIS A 681 10.62 25.05 9.77
CA HIS A 681 10.96 26.07 8.77
C HIS A 681 12.20 26.84 9.19
N ILE A 682 13.12 27.01 8.25
CA ILE A 682 14.34 27.81 8.39
C ILE A 682 14.14 29.04 7.50
N ASP A 683 13.76 30.14 8.12
CA ASP A 683 13.50 31.42 7.48
C ASP A 683 14.70 32.37 7.67
N PRO A 684 15.36 32.83 6.59
CA PRO A 684 16.52 33.70 6.72
C PRO A 684 16.16 35.15 7.14
N GLY A 685 14.89 35.54 7.07
CA GLY A 685 14.39 36.87 7.43
C GLY A 685 13.97 37.01 8.89
N MET A 686 13.86 35.90 9.63
CA MET A 686 13.26 35.87 10.97
C MET A 686 14.27 36.32 12.04
N LYS A 687 14.37 37.62 12.30
CA LYS A 687 15.12 38.15 13.45
C LYS A 687 14.26 37.99 14.72
N LYS A 688 14.89 37.60 15.83
CA LYS A 688 14.25 37.41 17.15
C LYS A 688 13.21 38.47 17.48
#